data_AF-A0A9W9D218-F1
#
_entry.id   AF-A0A9W9D218-F1
#
_cell.length_a   1.000
_cell.length_b   1.000
_cell.length_c   1.000
_cell.angle_alpha   90.00
_cell.angle_beta   90.00
_cell.angle_gamma   90.00
#
_symmetry.space_group_name_H-M   'P 1'
#
loop_
_entity.id
_entity.type
_entity.pdbx_description
1 polymer ?
#
loop_
_entity_poly.entity_id
_entity_poly.type
_entity_poly.pdbx_seq_one_letter_code
_entity_poly.pdbx_strand_id
1 'polypeptide(L)'
;MKFTITSLSVCLLSMGFAVAVPLEDRSLARRNYTELYADQLTDGTACRDVTVIYARGTDQEGNIGEPTDVGPEFLNDLGVYVGTNSLAVAGVNYSASVEGFEEGGDPEGSQTMADLAALAHTQCPDTLLVLSGYSQGSQLVHNAANLISSTVTDFVAAVYGTTMLVLLPFPGEAVTDDHPVARPKIMTSNPQSTYRCTSFSGQSILTQTRKTISQVTLQTQLGLLKSTGRYDCFKLKWHPIYDDHRFWPVPPHLFWDSDLGKWMEGAIYFLHQQYDRELDEAVKHIVETIRSAQSEDGYLNLHYMVVEPGKRWSNIRDMHEMYNAGHLLEAAIAHHDHYQNTDFLDVMTKYVHLMHANFGPGPTQRKAYPGHPELELALLRLYKTTGDFKAYSLAKFFLTERGNPKGQHGKHYYDFEMELRGEEAHKRPNSYPMSRDYWYCQAHKPILEQETVEGHAVRSMYLLTAVADLVALHKDGSQILTDADAWLAALHRLWNNMVSRKMYVTGSIGAVAQWEGFGIDYFLPQAPDEGGCYAETCASIGVMMLAERLLSFELNARYADIMELCLYNTILGSMSLNGKGFTYENYLASCAGHLCQREGWFECSCCPPNVSRLFGSLGGYVWHFGNNPEGSQDAFINVHLYTSATGRFTSSEGFPVEIQQQTHWPREGKVTFTLSTSVKTTIRLRIPSWSGGEYELTPSSATINQLMVENGYLVLPPAYTVASPSFTITFGGFKPRYISPHPHTNQRTLAIAKGPVVYCVEDVDNQWEDNHFKDVVVDNKAIFTEEEREWKGSKYTALKGSGWTRTSEDWEVDGPAPVESKGQDRKLTFVPYYLRGNRGGKGHMRVGLLRP
;
A
#
# COMPACT_ATOMS: atom_id res chain seq x y z
N MET A 1 -74.73 -34.98 -2.66
CA MET A 1 -76.12 -34.69 -3.09
C MET A 1 -76.05 -33.56 -4.11
N LYS A 2 -76.73 -33.72 -5.25
CA LYS A 2 -76.64 -32.92 -6.48
C LYS A 2 -76.77 -31.42 -6.26
N PHE A 3 -76.06 -30.59 -7.04
CA PHE A 3 -76.63 -29.84 -8.17
C PHE A 3 -75.52 -29.16 -9.00
N THR A 4 -75.77 -29.08 -10.31
CA THR A 4 -74.88 -28.55 -11.34
C THR A 4 -75.56 -27.35 -12.02
N ILE A 5 -74.73 -26.47 -12.62
CA ILE A 5 -75.01 -25.43 -13.64
C ILE A 5 -75.36 -24.07 -12.99
N THR A 6 -74.63 -22.96 -13.23
CA THR A 6 -74.29 -22.38 -14.54
C THR A 6 -72.98 -21.57 -14.56
N SER A 7 -72.32 -21.60 -15.73
CA SER A 7 -71.50 -20.55 -16.36
C SER A 7 -70.04 -20.32 -15.94
N LEU A 8 -69.17 -21.10 -16.61
CA LEU A 8 -67.87 -20.73 -17.21
C LEU A 8 -67.83 -19.26 -17.71
N SER A 9 -66.73 -18.49 -17.69
CA SER A 9 -65.33 -18.82 -17.98
C SER A 9 -64.37 -17.65 -17.63
N VAL A 10 -63.18 -18.03 -17.13
CA VAL A 10 -61.82 -17.52 -17.42
C VAL A 10 -61.50 -16.04 -17.13
N CYS A 11 -60.78 -15.82 -16.02
CA CYS A 11 -59.93 -14.64 -15.78
C CYS A 11 -58.46 -14.99 -16.06
N LEU A 12 -57.82 -14.30 -17.01
CA LEU A 12 -56.37 -14.06 -17.07
C LEU A 12 -56.08 -12.93 -18.06
N LEU A 13 -55.26 -11.97 -17.61
CA LEU A 13 -54.52 -10.92 -18.35
C LEU A 13 -55.30 -9.70 -18.91
N SER A 14 -55.18 -8.57 -18.20
CA SER A 14 -55.17 -7.23 -18.81
C SER A 14 -54.46 -6.22 -17.87
N MET A 15 -53.23 -5.83 -18.18
CA MET A 15 -52.62 -4.60 -17.64
C MET A 15 -52.62 -3.56 -18.76
N GLY A 16 -53.22 -2.41 -18.47
CA GLY A 16 -53.64 -1.41 -19.43
C GLY A 16 -52.50 -0.67 -20.13
N PHE A 17 -52.78 -0.29 -21.38
CA PHE A 17 -51.99 0.59 -22.22
C PHE A 17 -51.87 1.99 -21.59
N ALA A 18 -50.63 2.44 -21.35
CA ALA A 18 -50.32 3.86 -21.25
C ALA A 18 -49.93 4.37 -22.64
N VAL A 19 -50.66 5.38 -23.13
CA VAL A 19 -50.45 6.03 -24.41
C VAL A 19 -49.14 6.81 -24.36
N ALA A 20 -48.26 6.57 -25.32
CA ALA A 20 -47.02 7.33 -25.50
C ALA A 20 -47.35 8.78 -25.87
N VAL A 21 -47.03 9.71 -24.98
CA VAL A 21 -46.92 11.14 -25.31
C VAL A 21 -45.58 11.33 -26.03
N PRO A 22 -45.52 12.05 -27.16
CA PRO A 22 -44.26 12.31 -27.83
C PRO A 22 -43.34 13.09 -26.86
N LEU A 23 -42.09 12.65 -26.73
CA LEU A 23 -41.05 13.44 -26.08
C LEU A 23 -40.93 14.75 -26.84
N GLU A 24 -41.44 15.84 -26.24
CA GLU A 24 -41.10 17.18 -26.68
C GLU A 24 -39.58 17.32 -26.63
N ASP A 25 -39.03 17.76 -27.75
CA ASP A 25 -37.67 18.19 -27.96
C ASP A 25 -37.33 19.30 -26.95
N ARG A 26 -36.84 18.90 -25.78
CA ARG A 26 -36.16 19.82 -24.85
C ARG A 26 -34.77 20.10 -25.41
N SER A 27 -34.74 20.85 -26.51
CA SER A 27 -33.62 21.75 -26.77
C SER A 27 -33.52 22.65 -25.54
N LEU A 28 -32.55 22.35 -24.66
CA LEU A 28 -32.17 23.25 -23.58
C LEU A 28 -31.70 24.53 -24.27
N ALA A 29 -32.56 25.54 -24.32
CA ALA A 29 -32.15 26.87 -24.73
C ALA A 29 -31.00 27.28 -23.79
N ARG A 30 -29.77 27.30 -24.33
CA ARG A 30 -28.63 27.87 -23.63
C ARG A 30 -28.98 29.32 -23.33
N ARG A 31 -29.09 29.64 -22.05
CA ARG A 31 -29.02 31.03 -21.61
C ARG A 31 -27.53 31.31 -21.60
N ASN A 32 -27.04 31.96 -22.65
CA ASN A 32 -25.65 32.38 -22.69
C ASN A 32 -25.57 33.68 -21.87
N TYR A 33 -24.86 33.66 -20.74
CA TYR A 33 -24.27 34.85 -20.17
C TYR A 33 -23.29 35.39 -21.23
N THR A 34 -23.76 36.31 -22.06
CA THR A 34 -22.97 37.08 -23.03
C THR A 34 -22.85 38.54 -22.61
N GLU A 35 -23.34 38.87 -21.43
CA GLU A 35 -23.35 40.22 -20.87
C GLU A 35 -22.23 40.34 -19.84
N LEU A 36 -21.71 41.56 -19.70
CA LEU A 36 -20.66 41.89 -18.72
C LEU A 36 -21.20 41.91 -17.28
N TYR A 37 -22.52 42.01 -17.11
CA TYR A 37 -23.17 42.20 -15.82
C TYR A 37 -24.24 41.13 -15.57
N ALA A 38 -24.32 40.63 -14.33
CA ALA A 38 -25.44 39.84 -13.84
C ALA A 38 -25.77 40.25 -12.41
N ASP A 39 -27.01 40.70 -12.18
CA ASP A 39 -27.45 41.29 -10.90
C ASP A 39 -28.80 40.71 -10.45
N GLN A 40 -29.03 39.43 -10.71
CA GLN A 40 -30.35 38.79 -10.52
C GLN A 40 -30.78 38.69 -9.05
N LEU A 41 -29.88 38.96 -8.12
CA LEU A 41 -30.21 39.07 -6.70
C LEU A 41 -30.70 40.48 -6.32
N THR A 42 -30.40 41.50 -7.12
CA THR A 42 -30.66 42.92 -6.80
C THR A 42 -31.52 43.64 -7.85
N ASP A 43 -31.77 43.03 -9.02
CA ASP A 43 -32.53 43.61 -10.14
C ASP A 43 -34.06 43.35 -10.09
N GLY A 44 -34.54 42.68 -9.03
CA GLY A 44 -35.94 42.31 -8.85
C GLY A 44 -36.34 40.96 -9.48
N THR A 45 -35.38 40.18 -9.98
CA THR A 45 -35.61 38.79 -10.40
C THR A 45 -36.07 37.95 -9.21
N ALA A 46 -37.07 37.09 -9.42
CA ALA A 46 -37.55 36.18 -8.40
C ALA A 46 -36.47 35.14 -8.02
N CYS A 47 -36.41 34.77 -6.74
CA CYS A 47 -35.49 33.76 -6.21
C CYS A 47 -35.53 32.46 -7.03
N ARG A 48 -34.35 31.85 -7.20
CA ARG A 48 -34.16 30.59 -7.92
C ARG A 48 -33.59 29.52 -6.99
N ASP A 49 -33.64 28.27 -7.43
CA ASP A 49 -33.19 27.12 -6.62
C ASP A 49 -31.70 27.23 -6.25
N VAL A 50 -30.87 27.81 -7.11
CA VAL A 50 -29.44 28.05 -6.91
C VAL A 50 -29.11 29.51 -7.17
N THR A 51 -28.36 30.14 -6.26
CA THR A 51 -27.85 31.51 -6.41
C THR A 51 -26.33 31.50 -6.33
N VAL A 52 -25.67 32.01 -7.36
CA VAL A 52 -24.21 32.15 -7.41
C VAL A 52 -23.84 33.61 -7.25
N ILE A 53 -23.01 33.91 -6.25
CA ILE A 53 -22.31 35.19 -6.14
C ILE A 53 -20.92 35.01 -6.73
N TYR A 54 -20.61 35.74 -7.80
CA TYR A 54 -19.38 35.56 -8.57
C TYR A 54 -18.51 36.82 -8.58
N ALA A 55 -17.22 36.71 -8.26
CA ALA A 55 -16.24 37.77 -8.46
C ALA A 55 -15.28 37.44 -9.61
N ARG A 56 -15.16 38.35 -10.57
CA ARG A 56 -14.31 38.21 -11.76
C ARG A 56 -12.80 38.27 -11.43
N GLY A 57 -11.95 38.26 -12.44
CA GLY A 57 -10.49 38.34 -12.32
C GLY A 57 -9.93 39.75 -12.53
N THR A 58 -8.64 39.92 -12.24
CA THR A 58 -7.89 41.16 -12.51
C THR A 58 -8.01 41.58 -13.97
N ASP A 59 -8.20 42.87 -14.22
CA ASP A 59 -8.37 43.52 -15.52
C ASP A 59 -9.60 43.07 -16.34
N GLN A 60 -10.52 42.26 -15.76
CA GLN A 60 -11.76 41.88 -16.43
C GLN A 60 -12.82 42.98 -16.32
N GLU A 61 -13.58 43.20 -17.38
CA GLU A 61 -14.68 44.18 -17.41
C GLU A 61 -15.97 43.64 -16.77
N GLY A 62 -16.90 44.52 -16.41
CA GLY A 62 -18.21 44.12 -15.89
C GLY A 62 -18.23 43.76 -14.41
N ASN A 63 -19.19 42.94 -13.97
CA ASN A 63 -19.17 42.33 -12.63
C ASN A 63 -19.00 40.80 -12.68
N ILE A 64 -19.11 40.19 -13.86
CA ILE A 64 -18.84 38.76 -14.09
C ILE A 64 -17.74 38.48 -15.11
N GLY A 65 -17.28 39.46 -15.89
CA GLY A 65 -16.28 39.28 -16.96
C GLY A 65 -16.87 39.33 -18.37
N GLU A 66 -15.99 39.40 -19.37
CA GLU A 66 -16.34 39.29 -20.79
C GLU A 66 -16.83 37.88 -21.16
N PRO A 67 -17.58 37.67 -22.26
CA PRO A 67 -18.16 36.36 -22.59
C PRO A 67 -17.15 35.20 -22.74
N THR A 68 -15.87 35.50 -22.98
CA THR A 68 -14.76 34.52 -23.07
C THR A 68 -13.95 34.40 -21.78
N ASP A 69 -14.31 35.18 -20.75
CA ASP A 69 -13.71 35.07 -19.44
C ASP A 69 -14.28 33.87 -18.67
N VAL A 70 -13.54 33.46 -17.64
CA VAL A 70 -13.88 32.31 -16.80
C VAL A 70 -15.27 32.42 -16.19
N GLY A 71 -15.73 33.62 -15.85
CA GLY A 71 -17.03 33.84 -15.21
C GLY A 71 -18.20 33.40 -16.09
N PRO A 72 -18.41 34.01 -17.26
CA PRO A 72 -19.52 33.63 -18.12
C PRO A 72 -19.43 32.18 -18.62
N GLU A 73 -18.25 31.63 -18.89
CA GLU A 73 -18.08 30.21 -19.23
C GLU A 73 -18.53 29.29 -18.08
N PHE A 74 -18.06 29.54 -16.87
CA PHE A 74 -18.45 28.81 -15.66
C PHE A 74 -19.96 28.86 -15.41
N LEU A 75 -20.57 30.04 -15.53
CA LEU A 75 -21.99 30.24 -15.29
C LEU A 75 -22.86 29.58 -16.37
N ASN A 76 -22.40 29.60 -17.62
CA ASN A 76 -23.07 28.92 -18.73
C ASN A 76 -23.05 27.39 -18.53
N ASP A 77 -21.90 26.83 -18.18
CA ASP A 77 -21.76 25.40 -17.92
C ASP A 77 -22.58 24.98 -16.71
N LEU A 78 -22.54 25.75 -15.62
CA LEU A 78 -23.37 25.49 -14.45
C LEU A 78 -24.85 25.52 -14.80
N GLY A 79 -25.29 26.48 -15.61
CA GLY A 79 -26.65 26.59 -16.12
C GLY A 79 -27.12 25.37 -16.92
N VAL A 80 -26.21 24.64 -17.58
CA VAL A 80 -26.52 23.36 -18.27
C VAL A 80 -26.85 22.27 -17.25
N TYR A 81 -26.15 22.22 -16.12
CA TYR A 81 -26.33 21.19 -15.09
C TYR A 81 -27.55 21.45 -14.20
N VAL A 82 -27.72 22.67 -13.71
CA VAL A 82 -28.80 23.00 -12.75
C VAL A 82 -30.09 23.45 -13.45
N GLY A 83 -30.02 23.79 -14.74
CA GLY A 83 -31.11 24.38 -15.49
C GLY A 83 -31.09 25.91 -15.44
N THR A 84 -31.15 26.55 -16.59
CA THR A 84 -31.03 28.01 -16.75
C THR A 84 -32.17 28.81 -16.11
N ASN A 85 -33.30 28.15 -15.82
CA ASN A 85 -34.43 28.71 -15.07
C ASN A 85 -34.34 28.45 -13.56
N SER A 86 -33.36 27.70 -13.09
CA SER A 86 -33.12 27.41 -11.67
C SER A 86 -31.84 28.08 -11.14
N LEU A 87 -31.10 28.80 -12.00
CA LEU A 87 -29.90 29.54 -11.66
C LEU A 87 -30.17 31.06 -11.62
N ALA A 88 -29.82 31.70 -10.50
CA ALA A 88 -29.65 33.15 -10.37
C ALA A 88 -28.17 33.49 -10.17
N VAL A 89 -27.71 34.60 -10.73
CA VAL A 89 -26.32 35.09 -10.61
C VAL A 89 -26.29 36.53 -10.13
N ALA A 90 -25.42 36.80 -9.18
CA ALA A 90 -25.05 38.14 -8.74
C ALA A 90 -23.53 38.32 -8.87
N GLY A 91 -23.10 39.21 -9.74
CA GLY A 91 -21.71 39.57 -9.91
C GLY A 91 -21.27 40.59 -8.86
N VAL A 92 -20.04 40.45 -8.39
CA VAL A 92 -19.45 41.39 -7.44
C VAL A 92 -18.85 42.56 -8.21
N ASN A 93 -19.33 43.76 -7.92
CA ASN A 93 -18.79 44.97 -8.51
C ASN A 93 -17.64 45.52 -7.65
N TYR A 94 -16.47 45.68 -8.27
CA TYR A 94 -15.23 46.16 -7.65
C TYR A 94 -14.27 46.55 -8.77
N SER A 95 -13.15 47.20 -8.44
CA SER A 95 -12.24 47.77 -9.43
C SER A 95 -11.55 46.74 -10.33
N ALA A 96 -11.33 45.52 -9.81
CA ALA A 96 -10.56 44.45 -10.46
C ALA A 96 -9.19 44.92 -10.96
N SER A 97 -8.55 45.87 -10.27
CA SER A 97 -7.29 46.47 -10.69
C SER A 97 -6.08 45.62 -10.30
N VAL A 98 -4.96 45.74 -11.02
CA VAL A 98 -3.69 45.11 -10.63
C VAL A 98 -3.29 45.49 -9.20
N GLU A 99 -3.50 46.75 -8.79
CA GLU A 99 -3.24 47.23 -7.42
C GLU A 99 -4.07 46.44 -6.38
N GLY A 100 -5.37 46.26 -6.62
CA GLY A 100 -6.22 45.46 -5.74
C GLY A 100 -5.82 43.98 -5.67
N PHE A 101 -5.20 43.44 -6.72
CA PHE A 101 -4.68 42.06 -6.71
C PHE A 101 -3.42 41.95 -5.84
N GLU A 102 -2.52 42.92 -5.95
CA GLU A 102 -1.29 43.00 -5.15
C GLU A 102 -1.58 43.22 -3.66
N GLU A 103 -2.68 43.90 -3.32
CA GLU A 103 -3.15 44.09 -1.95
C GLU A 103 -3.86 42.85 -1.35
N GLY A 104 -4.01 41.77 -2.11
CA GLY A 104 -4.67 40.54 -1.65
C GLY A 104 -6.20 40.60 -1.75
N GLY A 105 -6.72 41.37 -2.70
CA GLY A 105 -8.12 41.50 -3.07
C GLY A 105 -8.69 42.85 -2.67
N ASP A 106 -9.52 43.43 -3.55
CA ASP A 106 -10.24 44.68 -3.29
C ASP A 106 -11.09 44.57 -2.00
N PRO A 107 -10.80 45.38 -0.95
CA PRO A 107 -11.52 45.29 0.32
C PRO A 107 -13.00 45.65 0.20
N GLU A 108 -13.35 46.61 -0.67
CA GLU A 108 -14.75 47.00 -0.92
C GLU A 108 -15.48 45.89 -1.67
N GLY A 109 -14.82 45.22 -2.62
CA GLY A 109 -15.35 44.05 -3.31
C GLY A 109 -15.58 42.85 -2.38
N SER A 110 -14.67 42.64 -1.42
CA SER A 110 -14.80 41.59 -0.39
C SER A 110 -15.99 41.85 0.52
N GLN A 111 -16.18 43.11 0.96
CA GLN A 111 -17.35 43.53 1.72
C GLN A 111 -18.63 43.40 0.90
N THR A 112 -18.60 43.79 -0.38
CA THR A 112 -19.74 43.67 -1.30
C THR A 112 -20.18 42.21 -1.46
N MET A 113 -19.24 41.27 -1.60
CA MET A 113 -19.57 39.84 -1.66
C MET A 113 -20.23 39.35 -0.36
N ALA A 114 -19.71 39.78 0.80
CA ALA A 114 -20.29 39.43 2.10
C ALA A 114 -21.73 39.99 2.27
N ASP A 115 -21.94 41.22 1.82
CA ASP A 115 -23.26 41.88 1.86
C ASP A 115 -24.26 41.18 0.93
N LEU A 116 -23.83 40.77 -0.27
CA LEU A 116 -24.65 39.99 -1.19
C LEU A 116 -24.99 38.61 -0.60
N ALA A 117 -24.07 37.96 0.11
CA ALA A 117 -24.34 36.69 0.78
C ALA A 117 -25.38 36.83 1.90
N ALA A 118 -25.26 37.88 2.72
CA ALA A 118 -26.25 38.21 3.73
C ALA A 118 -27.62 38.58 3.12
N LEU A 119 -27.61 39.25 1.97
CA LEU A 119 -28.81 39.60 1.21
C LEU A 119 -29.51 38.34 0.67
N ALA A 120 -28.76 37.41 0.08
CA ALA A 120 -29.28 36.13 -0.40
C ALA A 120 -29.93 35.33 0.74
N HIS A 121 -29.28 35.27 1.90
CA HIS A 121 -29.84 34.62 3.09
C HIS A 121 -31.18 35.24 3.53
N THR A 122 -31.32 36.55 3.39
CA THR A 122 -32.53 37.27 3.82
C THR A 122 -33.65 37.21 2.79
N GLN A 123 -33.33 37.39 1.51
CA GLN A 123 -34.33 37.50 0.43
C GLN A 123 -34.72 36.15 -0.17
N CYS A 124 -33.78 35.20 -0.23
CA CYS A 124 -33.96 33.90 -0.85
C CYS A 124 -33.52 32.76 0.09
N PRO A 125 -34.16 32.61 1.28
CA PRO A 125 -33.70 31.66 2.31
C PRO A 125 -33.77 30.18 1.89
N ASP A 126 -34.48 29.86 0.80
CA ASP A 126 -34.59 28.50 0.25
C ASP A 126 -33.61 28.23 -0.91
N THR A 127 -32.80 29.22 -1.33
CA THR A 127 -31.80 29.04 -2.41
C THR A 127 -30.56 28.33 -1.88
N LEU A 128 -29.93 27.49 -2.71
CA LEU A 128 -28.58 27.01 -2.47
C LEU A 128 -27.59 28.11 -2.87
N LEU A 129 -26.96 28.73 -1.87
CA LEU A 129 -26.01 29.82 -2.09
C LEU A 129 -24.60 29.29 -2.39
N VAL A 130 -24.02 29.76 -3.50
CA VAL A 130 -22.63 29.45 -3.91
C VAL A 130 -21.83 30.74 -3.99
N LEU A 131 -20.67 30.79 -3.31
CA LEU A 131 -19.70 31.87 -3.46
C LEU A 131 -18.58 31.43 -4.40
N SER A 132 -18.30 32.19 -5.45
CA SER A 132 -17.30 31.83 -6.45
C SER A 132 -16.47 33.03 -6.89
N GLY A 133 -15.23 32.81 -7.30
CA GLY A 133 -14.45 33.87 -7.95
C GLY A 133 -13.16 33.38 -8.59
N TYR A 134 -12.63 34.16 -9.53
CA TYR A 134 -11.43 33.83 -10.33
C TYR A 134 -10.30 34.84 -10.09
N SER A 135 -9.04 34.42 -9.95
CA SER A 135 -7.90 35.34 -9.79
C SER A 135 -8.10 36.29 -8.58
N GLN A 136 -8.13 37.63 -8.77
CA GLN A 136 -8.46 38.58 -7.69
C GLN A 136 -9.80 38.24 -7.02
N GLY A 137 -10.81 37.81 -7.78
CA GLY A 137 -12.10 37.41 -7.25
C GLY A 137 -12.01 36.24 -6.27
N SER A 138 -11.05 35.32 -6.41
CA SER A 138 -10.83 34.27 -5.41
C SER A 138 -10.31 34.83 -4.08
N GLN A 139 -9.53 35.92 -4.12
CA GLN A 139 -9.09 36.63 -2.93
C GLN A 139 -10.27 37.32 -2.23
N LEU A 140 -11.19 37.92 -3.00
CA LEU A 140 -12.44 38.48 -2.47
C LEU A 140 -13.30 37.41 -1.78
N VAL A 141 -13.43 36.21 -2.37
CA VAL A 141 -14.15 35.08 -1.73
C VAL A 141 -13.52 34.70 -0.39
N HIS A 142 -12.20 34.62 -0.33
CA HIS A 142 -11.46 34.32 0.90
C HIS A 142 -11.70 35.39 1.97
N ASN A 143 -11.62 36.67 1.60
CA ASN A 143 -11.81 37.79 2.51
C ASN A 143 -13.27 37.88 3.00
N ALA A 144 -14.23 37.72 2.09
CA ALA A 144 -15.67 37.75 2.40
C ALA A 144 -16.07 36.64 3.39
N ALA A 145 -15.44 35.47 3.33
CA ALA A 145 -15.69 34.38 4.28
C ALA A 145 -15.39 34.78 5.75
N ASN A 146 -14.48 35.73 5.97
CA ASN A 146 -14.16 36.28 7.30
C ASN A 146 -15.13 37.41 7.74
N LEU A 147 -15.93 37.95 6.82
CA LEU A 147 -16.84 39.08 7.05
C LEU A 147 -18.29 38.63 7.27
N ILE A 148 -18.68 37.45 6.75
CA ILE A 148 -20.03 36.91 6.93
C ILE A 148 -20.23 36.31 8.32
N SER A 149 -21.45 36.44 8.86
CA SER A 149 -21.81 35.84 10.15
C SER A 149 -21.92 34.32 10.06
N SER A 150 -21.71 33.61 11.18
CA SER A 150 -21.89 32.14 11.25
C SER A 150 -23.23 31.63 10.67
N THR A 151 -24.33 32.35 10.86
CA THR A 151 -25.63 32.00 10.28
C THR A 151 -25.62 32.02 8.75
N VAL A 152 -24.91 32.98 8.15
CA VAL A 152 -24.75 33.08 6.70
C VAL A 152 -23.74 32.02 6.21
N THR A 153 -22.69 31.73 7.00
CA THR A 153 -21.76 30.63 6.71
C THR A 153 -22.46 29.28 6.61
N ASP A 154 -23.35 28.97 7.56
CA ASP A 154 -24.13 27.71 7.55
C ASP A 154 -25.12 27.63 6.38
N PHE A 155 -25.48 28.79 5.80
CA PHE A 155 -26.35 28.91 4.64
C PHE A 155 -25.63 28.74 3.30
N VAL A 156 -24.31 28.95 3.25
CA VAL A 156 -23.51 28.77 2.03
C VAL A 156 -23.34 27.28 1.73
N ALA A 157 -23.90 26.85 0.59
CA ALA A 157 -23.87 25.46 0.15
C ALA A 157 -22.52 25.06 -0.48
N ALA A 158 -21.78 26.00 -1.08
CA ALA A 158 -20.46 25.76 -1.66
C ALA A 158 -19.63 27.04 -1.81
N VAL A 159 -18.30 26.90 -1.79
CA VAL A 159 -17.33 27.97 -2.05
C VAL A 159 -16.30 27.49 -3.09
N TYR A 160 -16.01 28.28 -4.12
CA TYR A 160 -15.10 27.91 -5.22
C TYR A 160 -14.15 29.07 -5.62
N GLY A 161 -12.87 28.78 -5.89
CA GLY A 161 -11.94 29.76 -6.46
C GLY A 161 -10.64 29.16 -7.01
N THR A 162 -10.03 29.81 -8.00
CA THR A 162 -8.82 29.35 -8.72
C THR A 162 -7.79 30.48 -8.85
N THR A 163 -6.54 30.27 -8.41
CA THR A 163 -5.42 31.24 -8.49
C THR A 163 -4.17 30.63 -9.18
N MET A 164 -3.43 31.44 -9.97
CA MET A 164 -2.14 31.13 -10.64
C MET A 164 -0.98 31.98 -10.05
N LEU A 165 0.27 31.52 -10.16
CA LEU A 165 1.40 31.55 -9.18
C LEU A 165 2.46 32.71 -9.32
N VAL A 166 3.20 33.11 -8.24
CA VAL A 166 4.69 33.40 -8.12
C VAL A 166 5.16 33.96 -6.72
N LEU A 167 5.97 33.16 -5.99
CA LEU A 167 7.18 33.36 -5.10
C LEU A 167 7.43 34.71 -4.35
N LEU A 168 7.50 34.87 -3.01
CA LEU A 168 8.50 34.48 -1.94
C LEU A 168 7.95 34.95 -0.53
N PRO A 169 8.60 34.71 0.66
CA PRO A 169 8.64 33.55 1.55
C PRO A 169 7.87 33.70 2.92
N PHE A 170 7.06 32.70 3.31
CA PHE A 170 6.49 32.35 4.66
C PHE A 170 5.73 33.41 5.52
N PRO A 171 4.74 33.03 6.38
CA PRO A 171 4.03 31.75 6.54
C PRO A 171 2.50 31.86 6.37
N GLY A 172 1.89 30.89 5.67
CA GLY A 172 0.43 30.79 5.52
C GLY A 172 0.05 30.40 4.10
N GLU A 173 -0.09 29.10 3.85
CA GLU A 173 -0.26 28.50 2.51
C GLU A 173 -1.65 28.78 1.92
N ALA A 174 -1.68 29.31 0.68
CA ALA A 174 -2.80 29.14 -0.26
C ALA A 174 -2.24 28.70 -1.62
N VAL A 175 -2.90 27.67 -2.17
CA VAL A 175 -2.55 26.86 -3.33
C VAL A 175 -2.68 27.66 -4.63
N THR A 176 -1.64 27.63 -5.46
CA THR A 176 -1.69 28.05 -6.86
C THR A 176 -1.26 26.85 -7.71
N ASP A 177 -1.97 26.58 -8.81
CA ASP A 177 -1.47 25.68 -9.86
C ASP A 177 -1.88 26.24 -11.22
N ASP A 178 -0.89 26.79 -11.93
CA ASP A 178 -0.87 26.96 -13.38
C ASP A 178 -1.07 25.60 -14.04
N HIS A 179 -2.02 25.51 -14.96
CA HIS A 179 -2.29 24.31 -15.75
C HIS A 179 -1.02 23.64 -16.28
N PRO A 180 -0.68 22.42 -15.81
CA PRO A 180 -0.01 21.46 -16.66
C PRO A 180 -1.10 20.77 -17.50
N VAL A 181 -0.82 20.62 -18.79
CA VAL A 181 -1.48 19.69 -19.72
C VAL A 181 -2.13 18.53 -18.98
N ALA A 182 -3.47 18.39 -19.09
CA ALA A 182 -4.27 17.44 -18.36
C ALA A 182 -3.63 16.04 -18.40
N ARG A 183 -2.93 15.73 -17.30
CA ARG A 183 -2.44 14.39 -17.05
C ARG A 183 -3.51 13.61 -16.28
N PRO A 184 -3.55 12.31 -16.46
CA PRO A 184 -4.83 11.64 -16.29
C PRO A 184 -4.87 10.94 -14.96
N LYS A 185 -6.06 10.96 -14.35
CA LYS A 185 -6.31 10.34 -13.06
C LYS A 185 -6.11 8.83 -13.18
N ILE A 186 -4.88 8.37 -12.95
CA ILE A 186 -4.65 7.03 -12.43
C ILE A 186 -5.26 7.07 -11.03
N MET A 187 -6.46 6.51 -10.84
CA MET A 187 -6.91 6.20 -9.48
C MET A 187 -5.86 5.26 -8.89
N THR A 188 -4.98 5.76 -8.02
CA THR A 188 -3.95 4.96 -7.37
C THR A 188 -4.63 4.04 -6.36
N SER A 189 -5.10 2.90 -6.88
CA SER A 189 -5.72 1.87 -6.08
C SER A 189 -4.67 1.10 -5.28
N ASN A 190 -5.02 0.62 -4.09
CA ASN A 190 -4.13 -0.12 -3.21
C ASN A 190 -4.48 -1.62 -3.28
N PRO A 191 -3.54 -2.55 -3.06
CA PRO A 191 -3.86 -3.98 -3.06
C PRO A 191 -4.97 -4.35 -2.08
N GLN A 192 -5.00 -3.64 -0.95
CA GLN A 192 -6.01 -3.77 0.10
C GLN A 192 -7.42 -3.36 -0.34
N SER A 193 -7.58 -2.55 -1.41
CA SER A 193 -8.89 -2.17 -1.94
C SER A 193 -9.27 -2.94 -3.21
N THR A 194 -8.29 -3.45 -3.97
CA THR A 194 -8.52 -4.15 -5.24
C THR A 194 -8.52 -5.67 -5.12
N TYR A 195 -8.14 -6.25 -3.98
CA TYR A 195 -8.08 -7.71 -3.80
C TYR A 195 -9.38 -8.43 -4.16
N ARG A 196 -10.53 -7.81 -3.89
CA ARG A 196 -11.88 -8.33 -4.20
C ARG A 196 -12.14 -8.51 -5.69
N CYS A 197 -11.42 -7.79 -6.54
CA CYS A 197 -11.52 -7.92 -7.98
C CYS A 197 -10.93 -9.25 -8.48
N THR A 198 -10.20 -10.00 -7.66
CA THR A 198 -9.51 -11.22 -8.10
C THR A 198 -10.05 -12.48 -7.41
N SER A 199 -10.47 -13.46 -8.21
CA SER A 199 -10.76 -14.82 -7.75
C SER A 199 -9.66 -15.78 -8.20
N PHE A 200 -9.01 -16.45 -7.25
CA PHE A 200 -8.00 -17.48 -7.52
C PHE A 200 -8.64 -18.82 -7.90
N SER A 201 -8.02 -19.56 -8.81
CA SER A 201 -8.54 -20.84 -9.29
C SER A 201 -7.44 -21.87 -9.55
N GLY A 202 -7.82 -23.13 -9.76
CA GLY A 202 -6.89 -24.22 -10.03
C GLY A 202 -6.08 -24.70 -8.83
N GLN A 203 -5.09 -25.55 -9.08
CA GLN A 203 -4.23 -26.17 -8.05
C GLN A 203 -2.84 -25.52 -7.99
N SER A 204 -2.78 -24.18 -7.95
CA SER A 204 -1.51 -23.45 -7.74
C SER A 204 -1.13 -23.42 -6.26
N ILE A 205 0.17 -23.29 -5.97
CA ILE A 205 0.66 -23.22 -4.58
C ILE A 205 0.11 -22.00 -3.83
N LEU A 206 -0.11 -20.88 -4.54
CA LEU A 206 -0.73 -19.69 -3.96
C LEU A 206 -2.20 -19.95 -3.59
N THR A 207 -2.97 -20.60 -4.47
CA THR A 207 -4.36 -20.97 -4.18
C THR A 207 -4.46 -21.94 -3.01
N GLN A 208 -3.58 -22.94 -2.96
CA GLN A 208 -3.49 -23.88 -1.84
C GLN A 208 -3.15 -23.15 -0.54
N THR A 209 -2.18 -22.23 -0.57
CA THR A 209 -1.77 -21.46 0.61
C THR A 209 -2.91 -20.59 1.13
N ARG A 210 -3.61 -19.86 0.24
CA ARG A 210 -4.81 -19.09 0.61
C ARG A 210 -5.88 -19.96 1.25
N LYS A 211 -6.15 -21.14 0.69
CA LYS A 211 -7.11 -22.10 1.24
C LYS A 211 -6.69 -22.61 2.61
N THR A 212 -5.41 -22.95 2.80
CA THR A 212 -4.88 -23.34 4.12
C THR A 212 -5.07 -22.20 5.13
N ILE A 213 -4.85 -20.96 4.71
CA ILE A 213 -5.00 -19.81 5.60
C ILE A 213 -6.45 -19.65 6.06
N SER A 214 -7.39 -19.66 5.11
CA SER A 214 -8.81 -19.49 5.44
C SER A 214 -9.35 -20.64 6.29
N GLN A 215 -8.91 -21.87 6.06
CA GLN A 215 -9.47 -23.07 6.71
C GLN A 215 -8.76 -23.46 8.01
N VAL A 216 -7.50 -23.06 8.21
CA VAL A 216 -6.68 -23.54 9.32
C VAL A 216 -5.98 -22.40 10.04
N THR A 217 -5.26 -21.56 9.31
CA THR A 217 -4.37 -20.57 9.92
C THR A 217 -5.14 -19.52 10.73
N LEU A 218 -6.19 -18.90 10.17
CA LEU A 218 -6.94 -17.85 10.86
C LEU A 218 -7.59 -18.35 12.16
N GLN A 219 -8.11 -19.59 12.14
CA GLN A 219 -8.67 -20.24 13.32
C GLN A 219 -7.61 -20.61 14.36
N THR A 220 -6.44 -21.07 13.89
CA THR A 220 -5.29 -21.34 14.77
C THR A 220 -4.82 -20.06 15.47
N GLN A 221 -4.73 -18.96 14.71
CA GLN A 221 -4.39 -17.64 15.23
C GLN A 221 -5.43 -17.13 16.24
N LEU A 222 -6.72 -17.27 15.92
CA LEU A 222 -7.80 -16.89 16.84
C LEU A 222 -7.72 -17.66 18.16
N GLY A 223 -7.49 -18.98 18.10
CA GLY A 223 -7.28 -19.81 19.28
C GLY A 223 -6.10 -19.34 20.12
N LEU A 224 -5.00 -18.94 19.48
CA LEU A 224 -3.82 -18.38 20.16
C LEU A 224 -4.13 -17.04 20.81
N LEU A 225 -4.76 -16.10 20.09
CA LEU A 225 -5.19 -14.80 20.62
C LEU A 225 -6.09 -14.97 21.86
N LYS A 226 -7.02 -15.93 21.84
CA LYS A 226 -7.88 -16.29 22.98
C LYS A 226 -7.04 -16.83 24.14
N SER A 227 -6.16 -17.78 23.88
CA SER A 227 -5.37 -18.46 24.92
C SER A 227 -4.33 -17.56 25.61
N THR A 228 -3.79 -16.55 24.90
CA THR A 228 -2.79 -15.66 25.48
C THR A 228 -3.38 -14.40 26.12
N GLY A 229 -4.71 -14.24 26.12
CA GLY A 229 -5.40 -13.06 26.65
C GLY A 229 -5.45 -11.85 25.71
N ARG A 230 -4.84 -11.94 24.51
CA ARG A 230 -4.85 -10.86 23.50
C ARG A 230 -6.25 -10.54 23.02
N TYR A 231 -7.07 -11.57 22.79
CA TYR A 231 -8.44 -11.45 22.26
C TYR A 231 -9.33 -10.50 23.08
N ASP A 232 -9.10 -10.43 24.39
CA ASP A 232 -9.90 -9.65 25.33
C ASP A 232 -9.11 -8.49 25.95
N CYS A 233 -7.95 -8.11 25.41
CA CYS A 233 -7.07 -7.11 26.03
C CYS A 233 -7.75 -5.73 26.17
N PHE A 234 -8.60 -5.35 25.22
CA PHE A 234 -9.38 -4.11 25.26
C PHE A 234 -10.54 -4.13 26.27
N LYS A 235 -10.73 -5.20 27.05
CA LYS A 235 -11.53 -5.13 28.29
C LYS A 235 -10.80 -4.38 29.42
N LEU A 236 -9.57 -3.91 29.16
CA LEU A 236 -8.75 -3.06 30.03
C LEU A 236 -8.53 -3.64 31.44
N LYS A 237 -8.38 -4.96 31.52
CA LYS A 237 -8.07 -5.67 32.76
C LYS A 237 -6.58 -5.93 32.86
N TRP A 238 -6.06 -5.94 34.09
CA TRP A 238 -4.70 -6.42 34.34
C TRP A 238 -4.54 -7.86 33.86
N HIS A 239 -3.41 -8.16 33.22
CA HIS A 239 -3.03 -9.50 32.79
C HIS A 239 -1.62 -9.80 33.30
N PRO A 240 -1.32 -11.03 33.79
CA PRO A 240 -0.01 -11.34 34.38
C PRO A 240 1.21 -11.11 33.47
N ILE A 241 1.00 -11.07 32.15
CA ILE A 241 2.08 -10.75 31.20
C ILE A 241 2.62 -9.32 31.36
N TYR A 242 1.83 -8.41 31.95
CA TYR A 242 2.24 -7.00 32.11
C TYR A 242 3.36 -6.84 33.15
N ASP A 243 3.55 -7.85 34.00
CA ASP A 243 4.65 -7.97 34.96
C ASP A 243 5.95 -8.50 34.29
N ASP A 244 5.92 -8.84 33.00
CA ASP A 244 7.09 -9.29 32.24
C ASP A 244 7.94 -8.10 31.76
N HIS A 245 9.11 -7.95 32.37
CA HIS A 245 10.09 -6.90 32.05
C HIS A 245 11.39 -7.47 31.47
N ARG A 246 11.38 -8.69 30.92
CA ARG A 246 12.58 -9.34 30.34
C ARG A 246 13.19 -8.55 29.18
N PHE A 247 12.35 -7.84 28.42
CA PHE A 247 12.77 -7.05 27.27
C PHE A 247 12.64 -5.56 27.58
N TRP A 248 13.76 -4.85 27.46
CA TRP A 248 13.80 -3.40 27.64
C TRP A 248 14.21 -2.72 26.33
N PRO A 249 13.60 -1.56 25.98
CA PRO A 249 12.48 -0.90 26.67
C PRO A 249 11.10 -1.49 26.34
N VAL A 250 11.02 -2.40 25.38
CA VAL A 250 9.75 -2.87 24.80
C VAL A 250 9.32 -4.21 25.41
N PRO A 251 8.32 -4.24 26.30
CA PRO A 251 7.83 -5.50 26.84
C PRO A 251 6.97 -6.26 25.80
N PRO A 252 6.83 -7.60 25.91
CA PRO A 252 6.14 -8.41 24.90
C PRO A 252 4.69 -8.00 24.61
N HIS A 253 3.97 -7.52 25.63
CA HIS A 253 2.56 -7.13 25.47
C HIS A 253 2.35 -5.82 24.71
N LEU A 254 3.41 -5.06 24.46
CA LEU A 254 3.31 -3.77 23.79
C LEU A 254 2.72 -3.87 22.38
N PHE A 255 2.82 -5.04 21.75
CA PHE A 255 2.35 -5.27 20.38
C PHE A 255 0.95 -5.89 20.30
N TRP A 256 0.27 -6.12 21.43
CA TRP A 256 -1.03 -6.81 21.45
C TRP A 256 -2.11 -6.09 20.64
N ASP A 257 -2.12 -4.76 20.66
CA ASP A 257 -3.00 -3.91 19.86
C ASP A 257 -2.80 -4.21 18.36
N SER A 258 -1.54 -4.23 17.90
CA SER A 258 -1.20 -4.52 16.50
C SER A 258 -1.45 -5.98 16.11
N ASP A 259 -1.29 -6.94 17.04
CA ASP A 259 -1.59 -8.35 16.79
C ASP A 259 -3.08 -8.51 16.44
N LEU A 260 -3.97 -7.82 17.17
CA LEU A 260 -5.39 -7.79 16.87
C LEU A 260 -5.68 -7.07 15.56
N GLY A 261 -5.08 -5.90 15.32
CA GLY A 261 -5.24 -5.15 14.07
C GLY A 261 -4.92 -5.99 12.84
N LYS A 262 -3.72 -6.59 12.79
CA LYS A 262 -3.29 -7.42 11.66
C LYS A 262 -4.16 -8.67 11.49
N TRP A 263 -4.55 -9.32 12.59
CA TRP A 263 -5.41 -10.50 12.51
C TRP A 263 -6.79 -10.14 11.97
N MET A 264 -7.41 -9.05 12.46
CA MET A 264 -8.70 -8.57 11.95
C MET A 264 -8.62 -8.22 10.47
N GLU A 265 -7.62 -7.45 10.06
CA GLU A 265 -7.38 -7.10 8.65
C GLU A 265 -7.31 -8.35 7.77
N GLY A 266 -6.52 -9.35 8.17
CA GLY A 266 -6.40 -10.62 7.46
C GLY A 266 -7.70 -11.42 7.44
N ALA A 267 -8.39 -11.54 8.58
CA ALA A 267 -9.67 -12.26 8.68
C ALA A 267 -10.73 -11.64 7.77
N ILE A 268 -10.84 -10.31 7.75
CA ILE A 268 -11.81 -9.56 6.92
C ILE A 268 -11.59 -9.82 5.43
N TYR A 269 -10.34 -9.83 4.96
CA TYR A 269 -10.05 -10.14 3.55
C TYR A 269 -10.50 -11.54 3.13
N PHE A 270 -10.44 -12.52 4.04
CA PHE A 270 -10.94 -13.87 3.77
C PHE A 270 -12.45 -13.99 3.94
N LEU A 271 -13.07 -13.27 4.89
CA LEU A 271 -14.54 -13.23 5.05
C LEU A 271 -15.25 -12.77 3.77
N HIS A 272 -14.64 -11.83 3.03
CA HIS A 272 -15.17 -11.41 1.73
C HIS A 272 -15.23 -12.55 0.69
N GLN A 273 -14.29 -13.50 0.75
CA GLN A 273 -14.20 -14.60 -0.21
C GLN A 273 -15.03 -15.81 0.22
N GLN A 274 -14.96 -16.16 1.50
CA GLN A 274 -15.69 -17.26 2.09
C GLN A 274 -16.08 -16.88 3.51
N TYR A 275 -17.38 -16.72 3.72
CA TYR A 275 -17.91 -16.39 5.05
C TYR A 275 -17.61 -17.51 6.05
N ASP A 276 -17.09 -17.11 7.22
CA ASP A 276 -16.87 -17.96 8.40
C ASP A 276 -17.50 -17.24 9.59
N ARG A 277 -18.52 -17.87 10.18
CA ARG A 277 -19.29 -17.29 11.27
C ARG A 277 -18.46 -17.02 12.52
N GLU A 278 -17.52 -17.91 12.88
CA GLU A 278 -16.72 -17.74 14.08
C GLU A 278 -15.74 -16.57 13.91
N LEU A 279 -15.14 -16.43 12.73
CA LEU A 279 -14.26 -15.29 12.42
C LEU A 279 -15.03 -13.97 12.41
N ASP A 280 -16.22 -13.93 11.80
CA ASP A 280 -17.11 -12.77 11.77
C ASP A 280 -17.55 -12.33 13.19
N GLU A 281 -18.01 -13.27 14.02
CA GLU A 281 -18.35 -13.00 15.42
C GLU A 281 -17.14 -12.51 16.23
N ALA A 282 -15.95 -13.07 15.98
CA ALA A 282 -14.72 -12.64 16.63
C ALA A 282 -14.30 -11.21 16.25
N VAL A 283 -14.38 -10.84 14.97
CA VAL A 283 -14.11 -9.46 14.51
C VAL A 283 -15.08 -8.48 15.18
N LYS A 284 -16.38 -8.77 15.15
CA LYS A 284 -17.41 -7.92 15.79
C LYS A 284 -17.17 -7.75 17.29
N HIS A 285 -16.82 -8.83 18.00
CA HIS A 285 -16.49 -8.77 19.42
C HIS A 285 -15.29 -7.88 19.70
N ILE A 286 -14.19 -8.04 18.94
CA ILE A 286 -12.98 -7.23 19.14
C ILE A 286 -13.29 -5.75 18.90
N VAL A 287 -13.99 -5.41 17.81
CA VAL A 287 -14.41 -4.03 17.51
C VAL A 287 -15.24 -3.45 18.65
N GLU A 288 -16.21 -4.20 19.18
CA GLU A 288 -17.03 -3.72 20.30
C GLU A 288 -16.22 -3.47 21.58
N THR A 289 -15.25 -4.34 21.89
CA THR A 289 -14.35 -4.11 23.03
C THR A 289 -13.44 -2.89 22.82
N ILE A 290 -12.97 -2.65 21.59
CA ILE A 290 -12.18 -1.46 21.24
C ILE A 290 -13.01 -0.18 21.41
N ARG A 291 -14.25 -0.18 20.90
CA ARG A 291 -15.19 0.95 21.04
C ARG A 291 -15.44 1.27 22.51
N SER A 292 -15.67 0.23 23.31
CA SER A 292 -15.89 0.36 24.76
C SER A 292 -14.63 0.82 25.51
N ALA A 293 -13.44 0.54 24.98
CA ALA A 293 -12.17 0.89 25.60
C ALA A 293 -11.76 2.34 25.34
N GLN A 294 -12.14 2.95 24.21
CA GLN A 294 -11.62 4.25 23.80
C GLN A 294 -11.91 5.35 24.83
N SER A 295 -10.89 6.14 25.16
CA SER A 295 -11.04 7.29 26.07
C SER A 295 -11.93 8.39 25.45
N GLU A 296 -12.50 9.25 26.29
CA GLU A 296 -13.40 10.32 25.84
C GLU A 296 -12.75 11.30 24.85
N ASP A 297 -11.44 11.53 24.96
CA ASP A 297 -10.64 12.35 24.04
C ASP A 297 -10.23 11.64 22.75
N GLY A 298 -10.56 10.35 22.61
CA GLY A 298 -10.20 9.52 21.45
C GLY A 298 -8.96 8.65 21.65
N TYR A 299 -8.26 8.73 22.79
CA TYR A 299 -7.05 7.96 23.01
C TYR A 299 -7.33 6.46 23.13
N LEU A 300 -6.49 5.64 22.48
CA LEU A 300 -6.57 4.18 22.51
C LEU A 300 -5.17 3.55 22.48
N ASN A 301 -4.73 2.97 23.59
CA ASN A 301 -3.52 2.15 23.63
C ASN A 301 -3.53 1.28 24.87
N LEU A 302 -3.42 -0.04 24.73
CA LEU A 302 -3.54 -0.96 25.86
C LEU A 302 -2.54 -0.64 26.98
N HIS A 303 -1.27 -0.43 26.61
CA HIS A 303 -0.19 -0.26 27.57
C HIS A 303 -0.40 0.98 28.45
N TYR A 304 -0.64 2.14 27.85
CA TYR A 304 -0.82 3.38 28.60
C TYR A 304 -2.20 3.56 29.22
N MET A 305 -3.15 2.68 28.91
CA MET A 305 -4.46 2.66 29.57
C MET A 305 -4.49 1.74 30.79
N VAL A 306 -3.71 0.65 30.78
CA VAL A 306 -3.75 -0.37 31.83
C VAL A 306 -2.46 -0.42 32.65
N VAL A 307 -1.30 -0.41 32.00
CA VAL A 307 0.00 -0.69 32.64
C VAL A 307 0.65 0.59 33.16
N GLU A 308 0.69 1.64 32.34
CA GLU A 308 1.28 2.93 32.71
C GLU A 308 0.31 4.11 32.50
N PRO A 309 -0.83 4.15 33.21
CA PRO A 309 -1.78 5.25 33.12
C PRO A 309 -1.13 6.60 33.42
N GLY A 310 -1.45 7.60 32.59
CA GLY A 310 -0.91 8.96 32.71
C GLY A 310 0.42 9.21 31.99
N LYS A 311 1.04 8.20 31.37
CA LYS A 311 2.31 8.33 30.64
C LYS A 311 2.20 8.32 29.11
N ARG A 312 0.99 8.51 28.57
CA ARG A 312 0.74 8.63 27.13
C ARG A 312 1.73 9.62 26.48
N TRP A 313 2.26 9.29 25.31
CA TRP A 313 3.18 10.13 24.54
C TRP A 313 4.50 10.49 25.25
N SER A 314 4.92 9.70 26.24
CA SER A 314 6.17 9.95 26.98
C SER A 314 7.40 9.26 26.36
N ASN A 315 7.18 8.22 25.54
CA ASN A 315 8.24 7.53 24.82
C ASN A 315 7.76 7.03 23.44
N ILE A 316 7.57 7.97 22.53
CA ILE A 316 7.18 7.78 21.13
C ILE A 316 8.28 7.05 20.34
N ARG A 317 9.55 7.22 20.74
CA ARG A 317 10.67 6.49 20.14
C ARG A 317 10.50 4.98 20.28
N ASP A 318 10.18 4.49 21.48
CA ASP A 318 10.26 3.06 21.76
C ASP A 318 8.92 2.37 22.00
N MET A 319 7.89 3.06 22.49
CA MET A 319 6.70 2.41 23.06
C MET A 319 5.54 2.20 22.09
N HIS A 320 5.78 2.33 20.77
CA HIS A 320 4.90 1.86 19.69
C HIS A 320 3.42 2.31 19.73
N GLU A 321 3.06 3.39 20.43
CA GLU A 321 1.67 3.92 20.48
C GLU A 321 1.10 4.13 19.07
N MET A 322 1.87 4.85 18.24
CA MET A 322 1.50 5.18 16.86
C MET A 322 1.57 3.97 15.92
N TYR A 323 2.50 3.04 16.14
CA TYR A 323 2.58 1.79 15.37
C TYR A 323 1.33 0.93 15.56
N ASN A 324 0.92 0.76 16.82
CA ASN A 324 -0.30 0.07 17.18
C ASN A 324 -1.54 0.75 16.59
N ALA A 325 -1.58 2.09 16.65
CA ALA A 325 -2.66 2.85 16.03
C ALA A 325 -2.72 2.67 14.51
N GLY A 326 -1.59 2.63 13.82
CA GLY A 326 -1.54 2.41 12.37
C GLY A 326 -2.12 1.05 11.97
N HIS A 327 -1.74 -0.03 12.66
CA HIS A 327 -2.29 -1.36 12.39
C HIS A 327 -3.78 -1.50 12.73
N LEU A 328 -4.25 -0.85 13.81
CA LEU A 328 -5.69 -0.78 14.11
C LEU A 328 -6.43 0.05 13.04
N LEU A 329 -5.82 1.10 12.51
CA LEU A 329 -6.39 1.92 11.45
C LEU A 329 -6.48 1.16 10.12
N GLU A 330 -5.46 0.38 9.73
CA GLU A 330 -5.54 -0.48 8.54
C GLU A 330 -6.70 -1.49 8.66
N ALA A 331 -6.89 -2.06 9.85
CA ALA A 331 -8.00 -2.96 10.15
C ALA A 331 -9.37 -2.24 10.13
N ALA A 332 -9.44 -1.00 10.62
CA ALA A 332 -10.66 -0.20 10.61
C ALA A 332 -11.09 0.17 9.17
N ILE A 333 -10.13 0.46 8.29
CA ILE A 333 -10.40 0.67 6.86
C ILE A 333 -10.93 -0.63 6.22
N ALA A 334 -10.29 -1.78 6.48
CA ALA A 334 -10.77 -3.07 5.98
C ALA A 334 -12.19 -3.40 6.52
N HIS A 335 -12.45 -3.09 7.79
CA HIS A 335 -13.76 -3.28 8.42
C HIS A 335 -14.82 -2.41 7.76
N HIS A 336 -14.54 -1.12 7.54
CA HIS A 336 -15.44 -0.22 6.83
C HIS A 336 -15.78 -0.75 5.44
N ASP A 337 -14.76 -1.17 4.68
CA ASP A 337 -14.93 -1.73 3.33
C ASP A 337 -15.80 -3.00 3.32
N HIS A 338 -15.71 -3.85 4.34
CA HIS A 338 -16.45 -5.11 4.40
C HIS A 338 -17.88 -4.95 4.95
N TYR A 339 -18.03 -4.25 6.08
CA TYR A 339 -19.30 -4.15 6.80
C TYR A 339 -20.14 -2.93 6.40
N GLN A 340 -19.59 -2.02 5.61
CA GLN A 340 -20.28 -0.82 5.11
C GLN A 340 -20.85 0.06 6.24
N ASN A 341 -20.11 0.14 7.35
CA ASN A 341 -20.41 0.99 8.51
C ASN A 341 -19.14 1.65 9.05
N THR A 342 -19.28 2.58 9.98
CA THR A 342 -18.16 3.35 10.54
C THR A 342 -17.84 2.98 11.99
N ASP A 343 -18.39 1.89 12.53
CA ASP A 343 -18.30 1.54 13.97
C ASP A 343 -16.85 1.48 14.49
N PHE A 344 -15.92 0.99 13.66
CA PHE A 344 -14.49 0.98 13.97
C PHE A 344 -13.74 2.18 13.34
N LEU A 345 -14.15 2.63 12.16
CA LEU A 345 -13.50 3.74 11.46
C LEU A 345 -13.61 5.05 12.25
N ASP A 346 -14.77 5.36 12.83
CA ASP A 346 -14.99 6.57 13.63
C ASP A 346 -14.11 6.59 14.89
N VAL A 347 -13.93 5.44 15.55
CA VAL A 347 -13.00 5.28 16.68
C VAL A 347 -11.59 5.67 16.25
N MET A 348 -11.10 5.10 15.15
CA MET A 348 -9.74 5.36 14.70
C MET A 348 -9.57 6.78 14.15
N THR A 349 -10.56 7.33 13.45
CA THR A 349 -10.54 8.74 13.00
C THR A 349 -10.46 9.70 14.17
N LYS A 350 -11.23 9.47 15.25
CA LYS A 350 -11.14 10.27 16.48
C LYS A 350 -9.74 10.20 17.09
N TYR A 351 -9.11 9.02 17.10
CA TYR A 351 -7.75 8.86 17.60
C TYR A 351 -6.71 9.57 16.72
N VAL A 352 -6.87 9.49 15.39
CA VAL A 352 -6.03 10.23 14.42
C VAL A 352 -6.16 11.74 14.64
N HIS A 353 -7.36 12.27 14.87
CA HIS A 353 -7.57 13.69 15.12
C HIS A 353 -6.94 14.13 16.44
N LEU A 354 -6.97 13.29 17.47
CA LEU A 354 -6.24 13.53 18.72
C LEU A 354 -4.72 13.58 18.46
N MET A 355 -4.17 12.66 17.68
CA MET A 355 -2.75 12.69 17.31
C MET A 355 -2.40 13.95 16.50
N HIS A 356 -3.23 14.31 15.50
CA HIS A 356 -3.05 15.54 14.74
C HIS A 356 -3.09 16.78 15.65
N ALA A 357 -3.94 16.82 16.69
CA ALA A 357 -3.95 17.95 17.63
C ALA A 357 -2.68 18.05 18.48
N ASN A 358 -1.98 16.94 18.75
CA ASN A 358 -0.79 16.89 19.60
C ASN A 358 0.53 16.99 18.83
N PHE A 359 0.55 16.57 17.56
CA PHE A 359 1.76 16.41 16.75
C PHE A 359 1.61 17.16 15.43
N GLY A 360 2.62 17.97 15.08
CA GLY A 360 2.57 18.80 13.89
C GLY A 360 3.47 20.04 13.94
N PRO A 361 3.44 20.88 12.90
CA PRO A 361 4.29 22.06 12.76
C PRO A 361 3.83 23.27 13.60
N GLY A 362 2.64 23.26 14.20
CA GLY A 362 2.11 24.34 15.03
C GLY A 362 2.88 24.61 16.33
N PRO A 363 2.77 25.82 16.90
CA PRO A 363 3.59 26.25 18.05
C PRO A 363 3.31 25.46 19.34
N THR A 364 2.10 24.93 19.50
CA THR A 364 1.69 24.12 20.67
C THR A 364 1.85 22.61 20.45
N GLN A 365 2.10 22.19 19.20
CA GLN A 365 2.27 20.80 18.84
C GLN A 365 3.72 20.35 19.05
N ARG A 366 3.89 19.09 19.46
CA ARG A 366 5.21 18.45 19.57
C ARG A 366 5.73 18.08 18.20
N LYS A 367 7.02 18.31 17.95
CA LYS A 367 7.70 17.91 16.70
C LYS A 367 8.07 16.41 16.67
N ALA A 368 7.14 15.57 17.09
CA ALA A 368 7.35 14.14 17.28
C ALA A 368 7.01 13.34 16.03
N TYR A 369 7.59 12.15 15.91
CA TYR A 369 7.26 11.14 14.90
C TYR A 369 7.58 9.75 15.46
N PRO A 370 6.91 8.68 14.98
CA PRO A 370 7.02 7.36 15.59
C PRO A 370 8.39 6.72 15.39
N GLY A 371 8.93 6.05 16.40
CA GLY A 371 10.17 5.28 16.22
C GLY A 371 10.03 4.05 15.32
N HIS A 372 8.83 3.48 15.21
CA HIS A 372 8.50 2.46 14.22
C HIS A 372 7.47 3.01 13.22
N PRO A 373 7.87 3.28 11.96
CA PRO A 373 6.97 3.64 10.87
C PRO A 373 5.87 2.59 10.68
N GLU A 374 4.65 3.04 10.43
CA GLU A 374 3.44 2.22 10.12
C GLU A 374 2.22 3.16 10.05
N LEU A 375 2.15 4.11 10.98
CA LEU A 375 1.04 5.06 11.02
C LEU A 375 0.99 5.92 9.75
N GLU A 376 2.14 6.28 9.19
CA GLU A 376 2.25 7.13 8.01
C GLU A 376 1.53 6.53 6.79
N LEU A 377 1.75 5.25 6.48
CA LEU A 377 1.06 4.57 5.37
C LEU A 377 -0.44 4.38 5.67
N ALA A 378 -0.80 4.11 6.93
CA ALA A 378 -2.19 3.90 7.32
C ALA A 378 -3.00 5.21 7.23
N LEU A 379 -2.40 6.35 7.61
CA LEU A 379 -2.98 7.68 7.48
C LEU A 379 -3.21 8.07 6.02
N LEU A 380 -2.25 7.77 5.12
CA LEU A 380 -2.42 8.03 3.68
C LEU A 380 -3.52 7.15 3.08
N ARG A 381 -3.66 5.91 3.54
CA ARG A 381 -4.81 5.05 3.18
C ARG A 381 -6.13 5.60 3.71
N LEU A 382 -6.16 6.11 4.94
CA LEU A 382 -7.35 6.75 5.51
C LEU A 382 -7.76 7.96 4.67
N TYR A 383 -6.81 8.83 4.32
CA TYR A 383 -7.04 9.97 3.43
C TYR A 383 -7.60 9.52 2.07
N LYS A 384 -7.00 8.54 1.41
CA LYS A 384 -7.51 7.99 0.13
C LYS A 384 -8.93 7.43 0.27
N THR A 385 -9.30 6.90 1.44
CA THR A 385 -10.60 6.28 1.69
C THR A 385 -11.69 7.31 2.01
N THR A 386 -11.34 8.39 2.72
CA THR A 386 -12.32 9.28 3.37
C THR A 386 -12.20 10.76 2.97
N GLY A 387 -11.09 11.15 2.36
CA GLY A 387 -10.74 12.57 2.14
C GLY A 387 -10.25 13.30 3.39
N ASP A 388 -9.98 12.60 4.51
CA ASP A 388 -9.55 13.23 5.76
C ASP A 388 -8.19 13.93 5.62
N PHE A 389 -8.23 15.25 5.47
CA PHE A 389 -7.02 16.06 5.29
C PHE A 389 -6.14 16.11 6.54
N LYS A 390 -6.70 15.93 7.75
CA LYS A 390 -5.88 15.86 8.99
C LYS A 390 -5.02 14.61 8.99
N ALA A 391 -5.53 13.50 8.43
CA ALA A 391 -4.76 12.28 8.27
C ALA A 391 -3.60 12.50 7.28
N TYR A 392 -3.87 13.11 6.13
CA TYR A 392 -2.85 13.45 5.14
C TYR A 392 -1.77 14.40 5.70
N SER A 393 -2.17 15.50 6.32
CA SER A 393 -1.24 16.50 6.86
C SER A 393 -0.37 15.91 7.97
N LEU A 394 -0.92 15.06 8.82
CA LEU A 394 -0.18 14.35 9.85
C LEU A 394 0.85 13.37 9.27
N ALA A 395 0.47 12.60 8.24
CA ALA A 395 1.39 11.69 7.55
C ALA A 395 2.54 12.45 6.88
N LYS A 396 2.21 13.53 6.14
CA LYS A 396 3.21 14.41 5.50
C LYS A 396 4.17 14.96 6.55
N PHE A 397 3.64 15.48 7.67
CA PHE A 397 4.44 16.00 8.77
C PHE A 397 5.42 14.95 9.34
N PHE A 398 4.94 13.74 9.66
CA PHE A 398 5.82 12.68 10.19
C PHE A 398 6.94 12.32 9.23
N LEU A 399 6.67 12.27 7.92
CA LEU A 399 7.67 11.96 6.90
C LEU A 399 8.69 13.09 6.72
N THR A 400 8.24 14.35 6.76
CA THR A 400 9.14 15.51 6.59
C THR A 400 9.96 15.83 7.84
N GLU A 401 9.41 15.58 9.04
CA GLU A 401 10.08 15.89 10.31
C GLU A 401 11.08 14.80 10.74
N ARG A 402 10.92 13.57 10.22
CA ARG A 402 11.77 12.43 10.59
C ARG A 402 13.24 12.71 10.31
N GLY A 403 14.06 12.63 11.36
CA GLY A 403 15.49 12.88 11.30
C GLY A 403 15.91 14.35 11.25
N ASN A 404 14.98 15.29 11.46
CA ASN A 404 15.29 16.71 11.57
C ASN A 404 16.20 16.97 12.80
N PRO A 405 17.45 17.42 12.62
CA PRO A 405 18.37 17.66 13.75
C PRO A 405 17.98 18.88 14.59
N LYS A 406 17.07 19.73 14.09
CA LYS A 406 16.63 20.98 14.72
C LYS A 406 15.15 20.97 15.10
N GLY A 407 14.51 19.79 15.16
CA GLY A 407 13.07 19.63 15.38
C GLY A 407 12.52 20.35 16.62
N GLN A 408 12.50 19.68 17.78
CA GLN A 408 11.93 20.25 19.00
C GLN A 408 12.96 21.08 19.75
N HIS A 409 12.67 22.37 19.97
CA HIS A 409 13.55 23.32 20.68
C HIS A 409 14.99 23.34 20.12
N GLY A 410 15.13 23.22 18.79
CA GLY A 410 16.43 23.23 18.12
C GLY A 410 17.25 21.95 18.29
N LYS A 411 16.62 20.85 18.72
CA LYS A 411 17.24 19.53 18.89
C LYS A 411 16.49 18.45 18.12
N HIS A 412 17.16 17.34 17.86
CA HIS A 412 16.53 16.12 17.39
C HIS A 412 15.44 15.67 18.37
N TYR A 413 14.26 15.30 17.88
CA TYR A 413 13.10 15.01 18.73
C TYR A 413 13.40 13.93 19.79
N TYR A 414 14.07 12.84 19.41
CA TYR A 414 14.40 11.77 20.36
C TYR A 414 15.37 12.22 21.46
N ASP A 415 16.28 13.17 21.19
CA ASP A 415 17.14 13.72 22.25
C ASP A 415 16.33 14.57 23.22
N PHE A 416 15.43 15.42 22.69
CA PHE A 416 14.51 16.22 23.51
C PHE A 416 13.62 15.33 24.39
N GLU A 417 13.05 14.26 23.83
CA GLU A 417 12.18 13.34 24.55
C GLU A 417 12.93 12.55 25.64
N MET A 418 14.17 12.12 25.35
CA MET A 418 15.05 11.49 26.33
C MET A 418 15.35 12.43 27.52
N GLU A 419 15.63 13.71 27.25
CA GLU A 419 15.86 14.71 28.29
C GLU A 419 14.64 14.88 29.20
N LEU A 420 13.43 14.92 28.63
CA LEU A 420 12.19 14.99 29.42
C LEU A 420 11.98 13.77 30.33
N ARG A 421 12.46 12.59 29.91
CA ARG A 421 12.43 11.38 30.73
C ARG A 421 13.55 11.31 31.77
N GLY A 422 14.49 12.26 31.77
CA GLY A 422 15.71 12.17 32.58
C GLY A 422 16.59 10.98 32.21
N GLU A 423 16.56 10.55 30.94
CA GLU A 423 17.32 9.41 30.46
C GLU A 423 18.81 9.76 30.33
N GLU A 424 19.69 8.93 30.89
CA GLU A 424 21.13 9.17 30.83
C GLU A 424 21.66 9.13 29.38
N ALA A 425 22.62 9.99 29.07
CA ALA A 425 23.09 10.18 27.69
C ALA A 425 23.69 8.92 27.03
N HIS A 426 24.14 7.94 27.82
CA HIS A 426 24.73 6.69 27.33
C HIS A 426 23.75 5.51 27.34
N LYS A 427 22.53 5.69 27.87
CA LYS A 427 21.49 4.67 27.85
C LYS A 427 21.02 4.47 26.40
N ARG A 428 20.93 3.22 25.97
CA ARG A 428 20.54 2.84 24.60
C ARG A 428 19.71 1.57 24.62
N PRO A 429 18.65 1.42 23.81
CA PRO A 429 17.95 0.14 23.58
C PRO A 429 18.92 -0.99 23.20
N ASN A 430 18.54 -2.24 23.50
CA ASN A 430 19.37 -3.41 23.15
C ASN A 430 19.65 -3.51 21.65
N SER A 431 18.69 -3.10 20.83
CA SER A 431 18.79 -3.09 19.37
C SER A 431 19.78 -2.06 18.83
N TYR A 432 20.16 -1.05 19.62
CA TYR A 432 21.09 -0.01 19.19
C TYR A 432 22.50 -0.49 19.48
N PRO A 433 23.44 -0.54 18.50
CA PRO A 433 24.82 -0.87 18.83
C PRO A 433 25.50 0.20 19.69
N MET A 434 25.15 1.48 19.49
CA MET A 434 25.60 2.65 20.25
C MET A 434 24.43 3.59 20.60
N SER A 435 24.62 4.43 21.62
CA SER A 435 23.62 5.48 21.94
C SER A 435 23.45 6.43 20.75
N ARG A 436 22.22 6.84 20.50
CA ARG A 436 21.82 7.72 19.37
C ARG A 436 22.04 7.13 17.98
N ASP A 437 22.09 5.80 17.85
CA ASP A 437 21.97 5.12 16.56
C ASP A 437 20.55 5.21 15.98
N TYR A 438 20.09 6.44 15.75
CA TYR A 438 18.77 6.76 15.20
C TYR A 438 18.57 6.24 13.79
N TRP A 439 19.62 5.75 13.12
CA TRP A 439 19.51 5.01 11.87
C TRP A 439 18.70 3.72 12.04
N TYR A 440 18.62 3.14 13.25
CA TYR A 440 17.69 2.05 13.58
C TYR A 440 16.23 2.39 13.22
N CYS A 441 15.82 3.64 13.48
CA CYS A 441 14.51 4.19 13.18
C CYS A 441 14.47 5.04 11.90
N GLN A 442 15.51 4.95 11.04
CA GLN A 442 15.66 5.78 9.84
C GLN A 442 15.51 7.29 10.14
N ALA A 443 16.02 7.71 11.30
CA ALA A 443 15.89 9.08 11.83
C ALA A 443 17.26 9.70 12.14
N HIS A 444 18.35 9.16 11.59
CA HIS A 444 19.68 9.77 11.75
C HIS A 444 19.86 11.05 10.91
N LYS A 445 19.05 11.19 9.85
CA LYS A 445 19.01 12.31 8.91
C LYS A 445 17.61 12.43 8.29
N PRO A 446 17.23 13.60 7.75
CA PRO A 446 16.06 13.73 6.88
C PRO A 446 16.09 12.69 5.75
N ILE A 447 14.94 12.13 5.39
CA ILE A 447 14.83 11.02 4.43
C ILE A 447 15.52 11.36 3.10
N LEU A 448 15.37 12.60 2.63
CA LEU A 448 15.97 13.11 1.39
C LEU A 448 17.51 13.07 1.40
N GLU A 449 18.13 13.11 2.57
CA GLU A 449 19.58 13.13 2.78
C GLU A 449 20.17 11.73 3.11
N GLN A 450 19.35 10.69 3.21
CA GLN A 450 19.83 9.34 3.50
C GLN A 450 20.43 8.71 2.25
N GLU A 451 21.70 8.29 2.34
CA GLU A 451 22.46 7.75 1.19
C GLU A 451 22.25 6.25 0.98
N THR A 452 22.09 5.49 2.07
CA THR A 452 21.89 4.03 2.03
C THR A 452 20.74 3.62 2.92
N VAL A 453 20.12 2.47 2.62
CA VAL A 453 19.08 1.93 3.50
C VAL A 453 19.75 1.27 4.70
N GLU A 454 19.32 1.67 5.90
CA GLU A 454 19.93 1.28 7.16
C GLU A 454 18.86 0.94 8.20
N GLY A 455 19.29 0.37 9.33
CA GLY A 455 18.40 0.14 10.46
C GLY A 455 17.55 -1.11 10.33
N HIS A 456 16.53 -1.15 11.16
CA HIS A 456 15.56 -2.23 11.18
C HIS A 456 14.85 -2.37 9.83
N ALA A 457 14.81 -3.58 9.28
CA ALA A 457 14.36 -3.79 7.91
C ALA A 457 12.89 -3.42 7.70
N VAL A 458 11.99 -3.87 8.59
CA VAL A 458 10.55 -3.56 8.50
C VAL A 458 10.27 -2.06 8.62
N ARG A 459 10.89 -1.36 9.58
CA ARG A 459 10.76 0.08 9.75
C ARG A 459 11.08 0.82 8.46
N SER A 460 12.22 0.50 7.83
CA SER A 460 12.60 1.09 6.54
C SER A 460 11.57 0.82 5.46
N MET A 461 11.04 -0.40 5.37
CA MET A 461 10.07 -0.73 4.32
C MET A 461 8.76 0.03 4.51
N TYR A 462 8.20 0.06 5.72
CA TYR A 462 6.95 0.79 5.99
C TYR A 462 7.11 2.29 5.77
N LEU A 463 8.26 2.85 6.16
CA LEU A 463 8.59 4.26 5.88
C LEU A 463 8.60 4.54 4.38
N LEU A 464 9.34 3.75 3.61
CA LEU A 464 9.46 3.96 2.17
C LEU A 464 8.16 3.68 1.42
N THR A 465 7.32 2.75 1.90
CA THR A 465 5.96 2.57 1.38
C THR A 465 5.14 3.85 1.57
N ALA A 466 5.19 4.48 2.75
CA ALA A 466 4.49 5.74 2.99
C ALA A 466 5.03 6.90 2.13
N VAL A 467 6.34 6.98 1.92
CA VAL A 467 6.95 7.95 1.00
C VAL A 467 6.49 7.70 -0.44
N ALA A 468 6.42 6.44 -0.88
CA ALA A 468 5.89 6.09 -2.19
C ALA A 468 4.40 6.44 -2.33
N ASP A 469 3.60 6.29 -1.27
CA ASP A 469 2.21 6.75 -1.24
C ASP A 469 2.09 8.28 -1.39
N LEU A 470 2.97 9.08 -0.75
CA LEU A 470 3.01 10.54 -0.96
C LEU A 470 3.33 10.90 -2.41
N VAL A 471 4.33 10.24 -3.01
CA VAL A 471 4.69 10.47 -4.41
C VAL A 471 3.54 10.05 -5.33
N ALA A 472 2.85 8.95 -5.04
CA ALA A 472 1.70 8.48 -5.80
C ALA A 472 0.57 9.53 -5.81
N LEU A 473 0.22 10.10 -4.65
CA LEU A 473 -0.77 11.18 -4.52
C LEU A 473 -0.38 12.45 -5.28
N HIS A 474 0.93 12.70 -5.43
CA HIS A 474 1.40 13.79 -6.28
C HIS A 474 1.29 13.46 -7.77
N LYS A 475 1.66 12.25 -8.17
CA LYS A 475 1.62 11.82 -9.58
C LYS A 475 0.19 11.70 -10.12
N ASP A 476 -0.78 11.36 -9.28
CA ASP A 476 -2.19 11.30 -9.66
C ASP A 476 -2.93 12.65 -9.58
N GLY A 477 -2.25 13.70 -9.10
CA GLY A 477 -2.79 15.06 -8.99
C GLY A 477 -3.69 15.29 -7.77
N SER A 478 -3.81 14.32 -6.85
CA SER A 478 -4.64 14.46 -5.64
C SER A 478 -4.05 15.43 -4.62
N GLN A 479 -2.71 15.58 -4.59
CA GLN A 479 -2.00 16.45 -3.65
C GLN A 479 -0.72 17.02 -4.27
N ILE A 480 -0.28 18.20 -3.81
CA ILE A 480 1.01 18.77 -4.23
C ILE A 480 2.10 18.37 -3.23
N LEU A 481 3.20 17.80 -3.75
CA LEU A 481 4.38 17.47 -2.99
C LEU A 481 5.55 18.37 -3.40
N THR A 482 5.95 19.26 -2.50
CA THR A 482 7.17 20.07 -2.66
C THR A 482 8.39 19.16 -2.81
N ASP A 483 9.29 19.52 -3.73
CA ASP A 483 10.50 18.74 -4.05
C ASP A 483 10.21 17.29 -4.48
N ALA A 484 9.09 17.05 -5.18
CA ALA A 484 8.68 15.70 -5.61
C ALA A 484 9.79 14.90 -6.32
N ASP A 485 10.62 15.56 -7.13
CA ASP A 485 11.76 14.92 -7.80
C ASP A 485 12.84 14.47 -6.82
N ALA A 486 13.07 15.22 -5.74
CA ALA A 486 13.99 14.83 -4.68
C ALA A 486 13.45 13.63 -3.87
N TRP A 487 12.15 13.60 -3.59
CA TRP A 487 11.49 12.45 -2.95
C TRP A 487 11.59 11.20 -3.81
N LEU A 488 11.34 11.32 -5.12
CA LEU A 488 11.50 10.22 -6.07
C LEU A 488 12.96 9.75 -6.15
N ALA A 489 13.92 10.67 -6.19
CA ALA A 489 15.34 10.35 -6.18
C ALA A 489 15.76 9.61 -4.90
N ALA A 490 15.23 10.01 -3.74
CA ALA A 490 15.48 9.31 -2.47
C ALA A 490 14.89 7.89 -2.47
N LEU A 491 13.65 7.71 -2.93
CA LEU A 491 13.05 6.38 -3.11
C LEU A 491 13.92 5.49 -3.99
N HIS A 492 14.33 5.99 -5.17
CA HIS A 492 15.18 5.25 -6.09
C HIS A 492 16.53 4.91 -5.47
N ARG A 493 17.18 5.86 -4.81
CA ARG A 493 18.49 5.66 -4.17
C ARG A 493 18.43 4.56 -3.10
N LEU A 494 17.45 4.63 -2.20
CA LEU A 494 17.30 3.68 -1.10
C LEU A 494 16.83 2.29 -1.60
N TRP A 495 15.89 2.24 -2.56
CA TRP A 495 15.50 1.00 -3.24
C TRP A 495 16.68 0.33 -3.94
N ASN A 496 17.46 1.11 -4.70
CA ASN A 496 18.61 0.59 -5.45
C ASN A 496 19.71 0.06 -4.52
N ASN A 497 19.98 0.74 -3.40
CA ASN A 497 20.93 0.25 -2.40
C ASN A 497 20.44 -1.07 -1.78
N MET A 498 19.16 -1.15 -1.39
CA MET A 498 18.54 -2.37 -0.87
C MET A 498 18.72 -3.55 -1.83
N VAL A 499 18.18 -3.43 -3.05
CA VAL A 499 18.08 -4.54 -4.01
C VAL A 499 19.45 -4.96 -4.53
N SER A 500 20.32 -4.00 -4.85
CA SER A 500 21.60 -4.32 -5.52
C SER A 500 22.71 -4.73 -4.55
N ARG A 501 22.60 -4.40 -3.26
CA ARG A 501 23.72 -4.56 -2.31
C ARG A 501 23.35 -5.24 -0.99
N LYS A 502 22.08 -5.22 -0.57
CA LYS A 502 21.66 -5.66 0.77
C LYS A 502 20.47 -6.64 0.77
N MET A 503 20.19 -7.28 -0.37
CA MET A 503 19.12 -8.25 -0.53
C MET A 503 19.68 -9.66 -0.78
N TYR A 504 19.15 -10.64 -0.07
CA TYR A 504 19.48 -12.05 -0.28
C TYR A 504 18.88 -12.56 -1.59
N VAL A 505 19.45 -13.66 -2.12
CA VAL A 505 18.96 -14.30 -3.36
C VAL A 505 17.50 -14.74 -3.28
N THR A 506 16.94 -14.91 -2.08
CA THR A 506 15.54 -15.25 -1.79
C THR A 506 14.61 -14.03 -1.72
N GLY A 507 15.10 -12.83 -2.02
CA GLY A 507 14.38 -11.55 -1.89
C GLY A 507 14.24 -11.05 -0.45
N SER A 508 14.75 -11.78 0.54
CA SER A 508 14.74 -11.33 1.93
C SER A 508 15.78 -10.25 2.19
N ILE A 509 15.54 -9.46 3.25
CA ILE A 509 16.40 -8.38 3.73
C ILE A 509 16.56 -8.51 5.25
N GLY A 510 17.65 -7.94 5.78
CA GLY A 510 18.00 -8.05 7.20
C GLY A 510 19.12 -9.04 7.42
N ALA A 511 20.34 -8.56 7.58
CA ALA A 511 21.53 -9.40 7.79
C ALA A 511 21.91 -9.53 9.26
N VAL A 512 21.58 -8.53 10.09
CA VAL A 512 22.04 -8.46 11.47
C VAL A 512 20.88 -8.68 12.42
N ALA A 513 21.03 -9.67 13.30
CA ALA A 513 20.00 -10.06 14.26
C ALA A 513 19.77 -9.03 15.36
N GLN A 514 20.82 -8.35 15.84
CA GLN A 514 20.72 -7.39 16.95
C GLN A 514 19.66 -6.30 16.70
N TRP A 515 19.54 -5.82 15.47
CA TRP A 515 18.58 -4.79 15.08
C TRP A 515 17.62 -5.24 13.98
N GLU A 516 17.56 -6.55 13.72
CA GLU A 516 16.60 -7.15 12.79
C GLU A 516 16.62 -6.48 11.40
N GLY A 517 17.83 -6.17 10.91
CA GLY A 517 17.98 -5.14 9.90
C GLY A 517 19.24 -5.17 9.07
N PHE A 518 19.44 -4.10 8.31
CA PHE A 518 20.46 -4.02 7.28
C PHE A 518 21.87 -4.07 7.88
N GLY A 519 22.76 -4.79 7.20
CA GLY A 519 24.20 -4.69 7.42
C GLY A 519 24.84 -3.65 6.50
N ILE A 520 26.17 -3.66 6.45
CA ILE A 520 26.94 -2.93 5.43
C ILE A 520 26.67 -3.51 4.04
N ASP A 521 26.97 -2.75 2.98
CA ASP A 521 26.84 -3.21 1.59
C ASP A 521 27.54 -4.56 1.37
N TYR A 522 26.86 -5.49 0.70
CA TYR A 522 27.33 -6.84 0.37
C TYR A 522 27.56 -7.79 1.56
N PHE A 523 27.22 -7.39 2.79
CA PHE A 523 27.23 -8.30 3.94
C PHE A 523 25.94 -9.14 3.98
N LEU A 524 26.00 -10.33 3.39
CA LEU A 524 24.84 -11.23 3.21
C LEU A 524 25.13 -12.69 3.63
N PRO A 525 25.61 -12.95 4.86
CA PRO A 525 25.88 -14.30 5.37
C PRO A 525 24.65 -15.24 5.33
N GLN A 526 24.85 -16.55 5.10
CA GLN A 526 23.72 -17.47 4.91
C GLN A 526 23.14 -18.01 6.22
N ALA A 527 23.97 -18.08 7.27
CA ALA A 527 23.60 -18.61 8.57
C ALA A 527 24.10 -17.71 9.71
N PRO A 528 23.45 -17.71 10.89
CA PRO A 528 23.89 -16.92 12.05
C PRO A 528 25.38 -17.08 12.41
N ASP A 529 25.93 -18.28 12.27
CA ASP A 529 27.35 -18.56 12.57
C ASP A 529 28.34 -18.14 11.46
N GLU A 530 27.83 -17.60 10.34
CA GLU A 530 28.61 -16.97 9.27
C GLU A 530 28.68 -15.43 9.43
N GLY A 531 28.26 -14.91 10.59
CA GLY A 531 28.29 -13.48 10.92
C GLY A 531 26.90 -12.83 10.96
N GLY A 532 25.86 -13.55 10.54
CA GLY A 532 24.48 -13.08 10.58
C GLY A 532 23.59 -13.83 9.60
N CYS A 533 22.30 -13.60 9.69
CA CYS A 533 21.26 -13.87 8.69
C CYS A 533 19.97 -13.71 9.47
N TYR A 534 19.20 -12.66 9.25
CA TYR A 534 17.93 -12.49 9.95
C TYR A 534 16.77 -12.77 9.00
N ALA A 535 16.76 -12.08 7.86
CA ALA A 535 15.86 -12.35 6.73
C ALA A 535 14.39 -12.45 7.20
N GLU A 536 13.93 -11.44 7.93
CA GLU A 536 12.61 -11.48 8.57
C GLU A 536 11.48 -11.61 7.56
N THR A 537 10.46 -12.41 7.88
CA THR A 537 9.26 -12.54 7.05
C THR A 537 8.54 -11.20 6.83
N CYS A 538 8.32 -10.40 7.88
CA CYS A 538 7.65 -9.09 7.74
C CYS A 538 8.42 -8.14 6.81
N ALA A 539 9.76 -8.24 6.80
CA ALA A 539 10.57 -7.36 5.97
C ALA A 539 10.38 -7.67 4.48
N SER A 540 10.31 -8.95 4.09
CA SER A 540 9.95 -9.33 2.71
C SER A 540 8.53 -8.90 2.33
N ILE A 541 7.58 -8.93 3.27
CA ILE A 541 6.22 -8.40 3.03
C ILE A 541 6.29 -6.89 2.78
N GLY A 542 7.07 -6.16 3.59
CA GLY A 542 7.32 -4.73 3.38
C GLY A 542 7.96 -4.42 2.02
N VAL A 543 8.89 -5.25 1.54
CA VAL A 543 9.44 -5.12 0.18
C VAL A 543 8.35 -5.27 -0.87
N MET A 544 7.43 -6.23 -0.73
CA MET A 544 6.28 -6.35 -1.66
C MET A 544 5.36 -5.12 -1.62
N MET A 545 5.10 -4.57 -0.44
CA MET A 545 4.30 -3.34 -0.28
C MET A 545 4.95 -2.17 -1.02
N LEU A 546 6.24 -1.93 -0.82
CA LEU A 546 6.98 -0.88 -1.52
C LEU A 546 7.05 -1.11 -3.04
N ALA A 547 7.34 -2.34 -3.47
CA ALA A 547 7.41 -2.68 -4.89
C ALA A 547 6.09 -2.40 -5.62
N GLU A 548 4.97 -2.72 -4.98
CA GLU A 548 3.65 -2.46 -5.54
C GLU A 548 3.33 -0.96 -5.63
N ARG A 549 3.67 -0.17 -4.59
CA ARG A 549 3.52 1.29 -4.65
C ARG A 549 4.36 1.93 -5.75
N LEU A 550 5.59 1.46 -5.97
CA LEU A 550 6.41 1.94 -7.07
C LEU A 550 5.79 1.59 -8.44
N LEU A 551 5.22 0.37 -8.58
CA LEU A 551 4.52 -0.04 -9.81
C LEU A 551 3.28 0.80 -10.13
N SER A 552 2.61 1.37 -9.11
CA SER A 552 1.35 2.11 -9.32
C SER A 552 1.54 3.44 -10.06
N PHE A 553 2.74 4.02 -10.04
CA PHE A 553 3.07 5.25 -10.77
C PHE A 553 4.31 5.14 -11.67
N GLU A 554 5.13 4.10 -11.53
CA GLU A 554 6.26 3.78 -12.41
C GLU A 554 6.20 2.31 -12.84
N LEU A 555 5.58 2.05 -13.99
CA LEU A 555 5.46 0.70 -14.53
C LEU A 555 6.81 0.18 -15.03
N ASN A 556 7.53 -0.52 -14.17
CA ASN A 556 8.83 -1.12 -14.46
C ASN A 556 8.95 -2.53 -13.89
N ALA A 557 9.33 -3.50 -14.73
CA ALA A 557 9.38 -4.92 -14.37
C ALA A 557 10.35 -5.19 -13.22
N ARG A 558 11.35 -4.33 -13.01
CA ARG A 558 12.32 -4.46 -11.91
C ARG A 558 11.68 -4.51 -10.52
N TYR A 559 10.55 -3.83 -10.33
CA TYR A 559 9.82 -3.85 -9.04
C TYR A 559 9.03 -5.14 -8.91
N ALA A 560 8.32 -5.53 -9.97
CA ALA A 560 7.52 -6.75 -9.99
C ALA A 560 8.36 -8.04 -9.94
N ASP A 561 9.60 -8.02 -10.46
CA ASP A 561 10.55 -9.12 -10.33
C ASP A 561 10.97 -9.34 -8.88
N ILE A 562 11.23 -8.27 -8.14
CA ILE A 562 11.56 -8.35 -6.71
C ILE A 562 10.34 -8.75 -5.88
N MET A 563 9.16 -8.24 -6.24
CA MET A 563 7.89 -8.66 -5.65
C MET A 563 7.65 -10.17 -5.82
N GLU A 564 7.86 -10.69 -7.04
CA GLU A 564 7.77 -12.13 -7.36
C GLU A 564 8.81 -12.94 -6.59
N LEU A 565 10.06 -12.45 -6.50
CA LEU A 565 11.15 -13.10 -5.78
C LEU A 565 10.81 -13.26 -4.29
N CYS A 566 10.32 -12.21 -3.64
CA CYS A 566 9.90 -12.25 -2.24
C CYS A 566 8.75 -13.24 -2.03
N LEU A 567 7.74 -13.18 -2.90
CA LEU A 567 6.53 -13.99 -2.80
C LEU A 567 6.84 -15.50 -2.88
N TYR A 568 7.51 -15.93 -3.95
CA TYR A 568 7.71 -17.36 -4.22
C TYR A 568 8.87 -18.01 -3.45
N ASN A 569 9.61 -17.24 -2.64
CA ASN A 569 10.72 -17.76 -1.84
C ASN A 569 10.48 -17.55 -0.35
N THR A 570 10.82 -16.36 0.17
CA THR A 570 10.78 -16.09 1.60
C THR A 570 9.36 -16.13 2.16
N ILE A 571 8.40 -15.47 1.51
CA ILE A 571 7.04 -15.33 2.02
C ILE A 571 6.30 -16.67 1.96
N LEU A 572 6.32 -17.36 0.82
CA LEU A 572 5.71 -18.68 0.71
C LEU A 572 6.34 -19.70 1.67
N GLY A 573 7.64 -19.57 1.93
CA GLY A 573 8.37 -20.41 2.87
C GLY A 573 8.13 -20.09 4.34
N SER A 574 7.53 -18.94 4.64
CA SER A 574 7.37 -18.46 6.02
C SER A 574 6.29 -19.18 6.82
N MET A 575 5.43 -19.94 6.13
CA MET A 575 4.37 -20.73 6.74
C MET A 575 4.52 -22.20 6.31
N SER A 576 4.34 -23.10 7.24
CA SER A 576 4.23 -24.53 6.96
C SER A 576 3.04 -24.81 6.02
N LEU A 577 3.15 -25.86 5.21
CA LEU A 577 2.07 -26.23 4.28
C LEU A 577 0.75 -26.59 4.97
N ASN A 578 0.80 -26.98 6.26
CA ASN A 578 -0.39 -27.25 7.06
C ASN A 578 -0.96 -26.00 7.77
N GLY A 579 -0.32 -24.84 7.65
CA GLY A 579 -0.80 -23.56 8.19
C GLY A 579 -0.64 -23.38 9.70
N LYS A 580 0.09 -24.26 10.39
CA LYS A 580 0.16 -24.26 11.88
C LYS A 580 1.49 -23.83 12.46
N GLY A 581 2.55 -23.82 11.65
CA GLY A 581 3.88 -23.34 12.04
C GLY A 581 4.38 -22.25 11.10
N PHE A 582 5.18 -21.34 11.65
CA PHE A 582 5.69 -20.13 11.01
C PHE A 582 7.19 -19.96 11.25
N THR A 583 7.85 -19.15 10.43
CA THR A 583 9.21 -18.66 10.69
C THR A 583 9.17 -17.16 10.91
N TYR A 584 9.93 -16.68 11.89
CA TYR A 584 10.22 -15.26 12.02
C TYR A 584 11.45 -14.96 11.15
N GLU A 585 12.55 -15.67 11.42
CA GLU A 585 13.79 -15.62 10.65
C GLU A 585 13.80 -16.62 9.48
N ASN A 586 14.33 -16.20 8.32
CA ASN A 586 14.38 -17.05 7.12
C ASN A 586 15.83 -17.27 6.68
N TYR A 587 16.60 -18.00 7.50
CA TYR A 587 17.99 -18.33 7.20
C TYR A 587 18.15 -19.04 5.86
N LEU A 588 19.23 -18.74 5.13
CA LEU A 588 19.59 -19.41 3.89
C LEU A 588 20.38 -20.70 4.14
N ALA A 589 20.94 -20.86 5.33
CA ALA A 589 21.56 -22.09 5.78
C ALA A 589 21.32 -22.31 7.28
N SER A 590 21.21 -23.57 7.69
CA SER A 590 21.20 -23.98 9.09
C SER A 590 22.61 -23.97 9.69
N CYS A 591 22.71 -23.83 11.00
CA CYS A 591 23.93 -24.08 11.75
C CYS A 591 23.63 -24.69 13.13
N ALA A 592 24.68 -24.96 13.91
CA ALA A 592 24.53 -25.43 15.28
C ALA A 592 23.71 -24.42 16.10
N GLY A 593 22.64 -24.89 16.75
CA GLY A 593 21.71 -24.04 17.50
C GLY A 593 20.62 -23.37 16.67
N HIS A 594 20.74 -23.32 15.34
CA HIS A 594 19.77 -22.70 14.43
C HIS A 594 19.43 -23.63 13.27
N LEU A 595 18.54 -24.59 13.54
CA LEU A 595 18.05 -25.56 12.57
C LEU A 595 16.96 -24.94 11.68
N CYS A 596 16.75 -25.51 10.49
CA CYS A 596 15.61 -25.15 9.64
C CYS A 596 14.32 -25.75 10.21
N GLN A 597 13.68 -25.02 11.11
CA GLN A 597 12.45 -25.42 11.79
C GLN A 597 11.45 -24.25 11.81
N ARG A 598 10.18 -24.59 12.09
CA ARG A 598 9.09 -23.62 12.24
C ARG A 598 8.52 -23.72 13.63
N GLU A 599 8.12 -22.58 14.18
CA GLU A 599 7.51 -22.47 15.50
C GLU A 599 5.98 -22.33 15.38
N GLY A 600 5.25 -22.74 16.42
CA GLY A 600 3.79 -22.61 16.45
C GLY A 600 3.32 -21.16 16.58
N TRP A 601 4.01 -20.39 17.43
CA TRP A 601 3.74 -18.97 17.68
C TRP A 601 4.99 -18.28 18.25
N PHE A 602 4.94 -16.95 18.36
CA PHE A 602 6.03 -16.13 18.89
C PHE A 602 5.53 -15.20 19.99
N GLU A 603 6.41 -14.81 20.92
CA GLU A 603 6.09 -13.77 21.91
C GLU A 603 5.85 -12.42 21.22
N CYS A 604 6.72 -12.04 20.28
CA CYS A 604 6.48 -11.00 19.28
C CYS A 604 5.87 -11.62 18.01
N SER A 605 4.54 -11.64 17.93
CA SER A 605 3.80 -12.35 16.89
C SER A 605 3.48 -11.52 15.65
N CYS A 606 4.40 -10.65 15.23
CA CYS A 606 4.19 -9.81 14.05
C CYS A 606 4.04 -10.63 12.76
N CYS A 607 4.82 -11.70 12.58
CA CYS A 607 4.92 -12.45 11.32
C CYS A 607 3.64 -13.23 10.93
N PRO A 608 3.05 -14.08 11.80
CA PRO A 608 1.92 -14.93 11.39
C PRO A 608 0.67 -14.18 10.87
N PRO A 609 0.14 -13.15 11.55
CA PRO A 609 -1.01 -12.41 11.04
C PRO A 609 -0.62 -11.54 9.83
N ASN A 610 0.65 -11.09 9.73
CA ASN A 610 1.15 -10.34 8.57
C ASN A 610 1.15 -11.19 7.29
N VAL A 611 1.57 -12.47 7.39
CA VAL A 611 1.43 -13.45 6.28
C VAL A 611 -0.04 -13.61 5.89
N SER A 612 -0.93 -13.71 6.88
CA SER A 612 -2.35 -13.95 6.66
C SER A 612 -3.01 -12.78 5.92
N ARG A 613 -2.74 -11.53 6.32
CA ARG A 613 -3.28 -10.36 5.61
C ARG A 613 -2.71 -10.18 4.21
N LEU A 614 -1.42 -10.45 3.98
CA LEU A 614 -0.83 -10.39 2.65
C LEU A 614 -1.51 -11.41 1.72
N PHE A 615 -1.65 -12.67 2.17
CA PHE A 615 -2.35 -13.66 1.38
C PHE A 615 -3.83 -13.37 1.25
N GLY A 616 -4.46 -12.68 2.21
CA GLY A 616 -5.82 -12.15 2.07
C GLY A 616 -5.94 -11.17 0.90
N SER A 617 -5.06 -10.17 0.87
CA SER A 617 -5.05 -9.09 -0.12
C SER A 617 -4.28 -9.40 -1.42
N LEU A 618 -3.70 -10.61 -1.55
CA LEU A 618 -2.83 -11.00 -2.67
C LEU A 618 -3.41 -10.72 -4.06
N GLY A 619 -4.74 -10.75 -4.22
CA GLY A 619 -5.42 -10.43 -5.47
C GLY A 619 -5.07 -9.04 -6.02
N GLY A 620 -4.84 -8.07 -5.14
CA GLY A 620 -4.49 -6.70 -5.51
C GLY A 620 -3.04 -6.52 -5.95
N TYR A 621 -2.19 -7.53 -5.76
CA TYR A 621 -0.79 -7.54 -6.25
C TYR A 621 -0.65 -8.18 -7.64
N VAL A 622 -1.70 -8.82 -8.15
CA VAL A 622 -1.63 -9.56 -9.42
C VAL A 622 -1.68 -8.60 -10.61
N TRP A 623 -2.51 -7.55 -10.51
CA TRP A 623 -2.78 -6.64 -11.61
C TRP A 623 -3.13 -5.23 -11.14
N HIS A 624 -2.75 -4.23 -11.94
CA HIS A 624 -3.34 -2.90 -11.90
C HIS A 624 -4.32 -2.72 -13.06
N PHE A 625 -5.49 -2.16 -12.75
CA PHE A 625 -6.51 -1.79 -13.72
C PHE A 625 -6.75 -0.28 -13.65
N GLY A 626 -6.95 0.35 -14.80
CA GLY A 626 -7.29 1.77 -14.88
C GLY A 626 -7.70 2.19 -16.27
N ASN A 627 -7.92 3.49 -16.46
CA ASN A 627 -8.22 4.09 -17.76
C ASN A 627 -6.98 4.73 -18.37
N ASN A 628 -6.86 4.65 -19.69
CA ASN A 628 -5.72 5.23 -20.36
C ASN A 628 -5.71 6.75 -20.21
N PRO A 629 -4.52 7.34 -20.26
CA PRO A 629 -4.37 8.69 -19.80
C PRO A 629 -5.21 9.73 -20.62
N GLU A 630 -5.33 9.63 -21.93
CA GLU A 630 -5.73 10.80 -22.74
C GLU A 630 -7.25 11.09 -22.83
N GLY A 631 -7.99 11.14 -21.72
CA GLY A 631 -9.45 11.28 -21.73
C GLY A 631 -10.15 10.17 -22.52
N SER A 632 -9.43 9.09 -22.78
CA SER A 632 -9.87 7.98 -23.59
C SER A 632 -10.74 7.06 -22.74
N GLN A 633 -11.82 6.56 -23.34
CA GLN A 633 -12.63 5.49 -22.75
C GLN A 633 -11.90 4.13 -22.74
N ASP A 634 -10.68 4.07 -23.26
CA ASP A 634 -9.88 2.85 -23.27
C ASP A 634 -9.41 2.48 -21.86
N ALA A 635 -9.52 1.21 -21.52
CA ALA A 635 -9.01 0.65 -20.28
C ALA A 635 -7.59 0.09 -20.47
N PHE A 636 -6.88 -0.11 -19.36
CA PHE A 636 -5.66 -0.90 -19.33
C PHE A 636 -5.68 -1.93 -18.19
N ILE A 637 -4.95 -3.03 -18.42
CA ILE A 637 -4.63 -4.04 -17.40
C ILE A 637 -3.11 -4.25 -17.44
N ASN A 638 -2.42 -3.93 -16.35
CA ASN A 638 -1.01 -4.29 -16.16
C ASN A 638 -0.97 -5.58 -15.34
N VAL A 639 -0.33 -6.63 -15.86
CA VAL A 639 -0.22 -7.95 -15.23
C VAL A 639 1.17 -8.11 -14.62
N HIS A 640 1.24 -8.15 -13.29
CA HIS A 640 2.50 -8.21 -12.53
C HIS A 640 2.84 -9.64 -12.10
N LEU A 641 1.87 -10.41 -11.62
CA LEU A 641 2.10 -11.78 -11.14
C LEU A 641 1.36 -12.81 -11.99
N TYR A 642 2.03 -13.94 -12.21
CA TYR A 642 1.46 -15.06 -12.94
C TYR A 642 0.94 -16.12 -11.97
N THR A 643 -0.36 -16.39 -12.01
CA THR A 643 -1.03 -17.44 -11.22
C THR A 643 -2.45 -17.64 -11.73
N SER A 644 -2.97 -18.87 -11.72
CA SER A 644 -4.34 -19.13 -12.21
C SER A 644 -5.39 -18.32 -11.42
N ALA A 645 -5.99 -17.33 -12.09
CA ALA A 645 -6.88 -16.35 -11.47
C ALA A 645 -7.74 -15.62 -12.51
N THR A 646 -8.89 -15.10 -12.07
CA THR A 646 -9.76 -14.23 -12.86
C THR A 646 -9.86 -12.87 -12.16
N GLY A 647 -9.51 -11.80 -12.88
CA GLY A 647 -9.72 -10.41 -12.50
C GLY A 647 -11.02 -9.87 -13.10
N ARG A 648 -11.85 -9.23 -12.28
CA ARG A 648 -13.12 -8.59 -12.65
C ARG A 648 -13.09 -7.13 -12.25
N PHE A 649 -13.17 -6.27 -13.24
CA PHE A 649 -13.08 -4.83 -13.09
C PHE A 649 -14.29 -4.16 -13.76
N THR A 650 -14.47 -2.88 -13.43
CA THR A 650 -15.50 -2.03 -14.02
C THR A 650 -14.81 -0.81 -14.59
N SER A 651 -15.02 -0.52 -15.87
CA SER A 651 -14.48 0.70 -16.49
C SER A 651 -15.11 1.97 -15.90
N SER A 652 -14.52 3.13 -16.18
CA SER A 652 -15.08 4.44 -15.81
C SER A 652 -16.53 4.65 -16.26
N GLU A 653 -16.96 4.00 -17.35
CA GLU A 653 -18.31 4.08 -17.93
C GLU A 653 -19.27 3.00 -17.37
N GLY A 654 -18.82 2.20 -16.39
CA GLY A 654 -19.64 1.14 -15.79
C GLY A 654 -19.66 -0.18 -16.55
N PHE A 655 -18.89 -0.33 -17.63
CA PHE A 655 -18.85 -1.58 -18.40
C PHE A 655 -17.94 -2.63 -17.74
N PRO A 656 -18.33 -3.92 -17.74
CA PRO A 656 -17.52 -4.98 -17.15
C PRO A 656 -16.30 -5.31 -18.01
N VAL A 657 -15.15 -5.51 -17.35
CA VAL A 657 -13.91 -6.00 -17.95
C VAL A 657 -13.43 -7.21 -17.15
N GLU A 658 -13.42 -8.39 -17.77
CA GLU A 658 -12.94 -9.63 -17.14
C GLU A 658 -11.70 -10.15 -17.87
N ILE A 659 -10.63 -10.45 -17.11
CA ILE A 659 -9.44 -11.13 -17.61
C ILE A 659 -9.20 -12.40 -16.80
N GLN A 660 -9.05 -13.52 -17.49
CA GLN A 660 -8.65 -14.79 -16.89
C GLN A 660 -7.22 -15.10 -17.30
N GLN A 661 -6.41 -15.61 -16.36
CA GLN A 661 -5.14 -16.27 -16.65
C GLN A 661 -5.18 -17.71 -16.12
N GLN A 662 -4.65 -18.66 -16.90
CA GLN A 662 -4.52 -20.08 -16.56
C GLN A 662 -3.06 -20.52 -16.75
N THR A 663 -2.47 -21.09 -15.71
CA THR A 663 -1.05 -21.47 -15.69
C THR A 663 -0.71 -22.44 -14.56
N HIS A 664 0.34 -23.25 -14.74
CA HIS A 664 0.98 -24.04 -13.68
C HIS A 664 2.19 -23.33 -13.04
N TRP A 665 2.27 -22.01 -13.14
CA TRP A 665 3.27 -21.19 -12.45
C TRP A 665 3.37 -21.55 -10.95
N PRO A 666 4.57 -21.64 -10.36
CA PRO A 666 5.89 -21.36 -10.94
C PRO A 666 6.62 -22.60 -11.47
N ARG A 667 5.92 -23.67 -11.91
CA ARG A 667 6.59 -24.90 -12.42
C ARG A 667 6.96 -24.82 -13.90
N GLU A 668 6.18 -24.09 -14.69
CA GLU A 668 6.38 -23.90 -16.13
C GLU A 668 6.02 -22.48 -16.56
N GLY A 669 6.46 -22.08 -17.75
CA GLY A 669 6.33 -20.71 -18.27
C GLY A 669 5.12 -20.43 -19.14
N LYS A 670 4.22 -21.40 -19.34
CA LYS A 670 3.02 -21.21 -20.16
C LYS A 670 1.92 -20.51 -19.36
N VAL A 671 1.39 -19.42 -19.90
CA VAL A 671 0.24 -18.69 -19.35
C VAL A 671 -0.75 -18.41 -20.48
N THR A 672 -1.97 -18.91 -20.32
CA THR A 672 -3.08 -18.66 -21.25
C THR A 672 -4.00 -17.60 -20.68
N PHE A 673 -4.32 -16.59 -21.49
CA PHE A 673 -5.20 -15.49 -21.14
C PHE A 673 -6.50 -15.54 -21.93
N THR A 674 -7.58 -15.10 -21.30
CA THR A 674 -8.87 -14.85 -21.94
C THR A 674 -9.42 -13.52 -21.43
N LEU A 675 -9.62 -12.58 -22.35
CA LEU A 675 -10.20 -11.27 -22.09
C LEU A 675 -11.66 -11.24 -22.58
N SER A 676 -12.58 -10.84 -21.70
CA SER A 676 -13.99 -10.62 -22.01
C SER A 676 -14.36 -9.17 -21.66
N THR A 677 -14.54 -8.34 -22.69
CA THR A 677 -14.81 -6.90 -22.54
C THR A 677 -15.44 -6.32 -23.81
N SER A 678 -16.28 -5.30 -23.66
CA SER A 678 -16.71 -4.41 -24.76
C SER A 678 -15.87 -3.14 -24.86
N VAL A 679 -14.98 -2.91 -23.89
CA VAL A 679 -14.11 -1.73 -23.79
C VAL A 679 -12.79 -2.01 -24.48
N LYS A 680 -12.32 -1.06 -25.31
CA LYS A 680 -10.96 -1.11 -25.87
C LYS A 680 -9.95 -1.21 -24.74
N THR A 681 -9.19 -2.30 -24.70
CA THR A 681 -8.36 -2.62 -23.54
C THR A 681 -6.93 -2.91 -23.96
N THR A 682 -5.97 -2.17 -23.41
CA THR A 682 -4.54 -2.47 -23.50
C THR A 682 -4.16 -3.45 -22.39
N ILE A 683 -3.49 -4.56 -22.72
CA ILE A 683 -2.91 -5.46 -21.71
C ILE A 683 -1.39 -5.29 -21.72
N ARG A 684 -0.77 -5.06 -20.55
CA ARG A 684 0.69 -5.00 -20.40
C ARG A 684 1.15 -6.20 -19.57
N LEU A 685 1.94 -7.09 -20.15
CA LEU A 685 2.41 -8.32 -19.51
C LEU A 685 3.86 -8.18 -19.08
N ARG A 686 4.17 -8.38 -17.80
CA ARG A 686 5.57 -8.41 -17.34
C ARG A 686 6.38 -9.50 -18.05
N ILE A 687 7.50 -9.15 -18.65
CA ILE A 687 8.53 -10.12 -19.06
C ILE A 687 9.49 -10.28 -17.88
N PRO A 688 9.51 -11.42 -17.16
CA PRO A 688 10.38 -11.58 -16.01
C PRO A 688 11.85 -11.48 -16.41
N SER A 689 12.67 -10.67 -15.73
CA SER A 689 14.08 -10.48 -16.12
C SER A 689 14.89 -11.78 -16.14
N TRP A 690 14.56 -12.73 -15.26
CA TRP A 690 15.21 -14.04 -15.22
C TRP A 690 14.92 -14.92 -16.44
N SER A 691 13.95 -14.57 -17.30
CA SER A 691 13.71 -15.25 -18.58
C SER A 691 14.71 -14.84 -19.68
N GLY A 692 15.55 -13.84 -19.42
CA GLY A 692 16.51 -13.32 -20.42
C GLY A 692 15.83 -12.61 -21.60
N GLY A 693 14.57 -12.20 -21.44
CA GLY A 693 13.77 -11.63 -22.53
C GLY A 693 13.17 -12.69 -23.47
N GLU A 694 13.37 -13.98 -23.20
CA GLU A 694 12.81 -15.07 -24.01
C GLU A 694 11.31 -15.24 -23.71
N TYR A 695 10.47 -15.08 -24.73
CA TYR A 695 9.05 -15.41 -24.69
C TYR A 695 8.53 -15.75 -26.09
N GLU A 696 7.44 -16.52 -26.14
CA GLU A 696 6.68 -16.81 -27.36
C GLU A 696 5.21 -16.47 -27.14
N LEU A 697 4.63 -15.65 -28.02
CA LEU A 697 3.23 -15.24 -27.97
C LEU A 697 2.43 -15.89 -29.10
N THR A 698 1.28 -16.49 -28.76
CA THR A 698 0.36 -17.17 -29.70
C THR A 698 -1.07 -16.65 -29.53
N PRO A 699 -1.76 -16.20 -30.59
CA PRO A 699 -1.26 -16.06 -31.95
C PRO A 699 -0.17 -14.99 -32.06
N SER A 700 0.77 -15.19 -32.99
CA SER A 700 1.79 -14.20 -33.26
C SER A 700 1.19 -12.96 -33.90
N SER A 701 1.81 -11.81 -33.66
CA SER A 701 1.38 -10.51 -34.15
C SER A 701 1.73 -10.28 -35.63
N ALA A 702 1.41 -11.24 -36.52
CA ALA A 702 1.75 -11.11 -37.94
C ALA A 702 1.08 -9.90 -38.63
N THR A 703 0.01 -9.35 -38.04
CA THR A 703 -0.81 -8.26 -38.57
C THR A 703 -0.57 -6.90 -37.90
N ILE A 704 0.12 -6.85 -36.76
CA ILE A 704 0.44 -5.60 -36.03
C ILE A 704 1.96 -5.46 -36.02
N ASN A 705 2.46 -4.38 -36.62
CA ASN A 705 3.89 -4.09 -36.67
C ASN A 705 4.47 -4.06 -35.24
N GLN A 706 5.36 -5.01 -34.96
CA GLN A 706 6.21 -5.15 -33.77
C GLN A 706 5.56 -4.74 -32.43
N LEU A 707 5.05 -5.73 -31.68
CA LEU A 707 4.71 -5.53 -30.27
C LEU A 707 5.94 -4.98 -29.52
N MET A 708 5.73 -3.94 -28.73
CA MET A 708 6.80 -3.27 -28.00
C MET A 708 6.91 -3.80 -26.57
N VAL A 709 8.15 -3.83 -26.06
CA VAL A 709 8.42 -4.07 -24.65
C VAL A 709 8.90 -2.75 -24.04
N GLU A 710 8.13 -2.21 -23.10
CA GLU A 710 8.42 -0.96 -22.41
C GLU A 710 8.73 -1.25 -20.94
N ASN A 711 9.94 -0.91 -20.48
CA ASN A 711 10.38 -1.14 -19.10
C ASN A 711 10.14 -2.59 -18.61
N GLY A 712 10.29 -3.57 -19.51
CA GLY A 712 10.06 -4.98 -19.21
C GLY A 712 8.60 -5.42 -19.23
N TYR A 713 7.67 -4.62 -19.77
CA TYR A 713 6.28 -5.04 -20.03
C TYR A 713 6.01 -5.12 -21.53
N LEU A 714 5.56 -6.27 -22.01
CA LEU A 714 5.04 -6.45 -23.36
C LEU A 714 3.68 -5.79 -23.47
N VAL A 715 3.57 -4.81 -24.36
CA VAL A 715 2.34 -4.03 -24.59
C VAL A 715 1.51 -4.70 -25.68
N LEU A 716 0.31 -5.16 -25.31
CA LEU A 716 -0.71 -5.67 -26.20
C LEU A 716 -1.78 -4.59 -26.40
N PRO A 717 -1.76 -3.85 -27.52
CA PRO A 717 -2.69 -2.75 -27.76
C PRO A 717 -4.13 -3.25 -28.00
N PRO A 718 -5.15 -2.37 -27.98
CA PRO A 718 -6.54 -2.75 -28.22
C PRO A 718 -6.75 -3.48 -29.55
N ALA A 719 -5.99 -3.13 -30.59
CA ALA A 719 -6.03 -3.84 -31.88
C ALA A 719 -5.65 -5.32 -31.75
N TYR A 720 -4.71 -5.67 -30.87
CA TYR A 720 -4.34 -7.06 -30.60
C TYR A 720 -5.40 -7.76 -29.76
N THR A 721 -5.82 -7.15 -28.65
CA THR A 721 -6.74 -7.78 -27.69
C THR A 721 -8.14 -8.00 -28.27
N VAL A 722 -8.59 -7.16 -29.21
CA VAL A 722 -9.83 -7.37 -29.97
C VAL A 722 -9.69 -8.51 -30.99
N ALA A 723 -8.55 -8.59 -31.70
CA ALA A 723 -8.33 -9.64 -32.69
C ALA A 723 -8.05 -11.02 -32.05
N SER A 724 -7.48 -11.01 -30.85
CA SER A 724 -7.04 -12.20 -30.11
C SER A 724 -7.52 -12.11 -28.65
N PRO A 725 -8.84 -12.22 -28.38
CA PRO A 725 -9.36 -12.18 -27.02
C PRO A 725 -8.90 -13.37 -26.17
N SER A 726 -8.45 -14.45 -26.81
CA SER A 726 -7.73 -15.55 -26.17
C SER A 726 -6.34 -15.67 -26.77
N PHE A 727 -5.32 -15.63 -25.92
CA PHE A 727 -3.91 -15.72 -26.33
C PHE A 727 -3.08 -16.47 -25.28
N THR A 728 -1.90 -16.93 -25.65
CA THR A 728 -0.96 -17.63 -24.77
C THR A 728 0.41 -17.02 -24.90
N ILE A 729 1.07 -16.78 -23.77
CA ILE A 729 2.49 -16.45 -23.71
C ILE A 729 3.24 -17.59 -23.03
N THR A 730 4.36 -18.01 -23.60
CA THR A 730 5.27 -19.01 -23.01
C THR A 730 6.60 -18.34 -22.74
N PHE A 731 6.97 -18.20 -21.48
CA PHE A 731 8.25 -17.62 -21.06
C PHE A 731 9.38 -18.66 -21.08
N GLY A 732 10.58 -18.23 -21.47
CA GLY A 732 11.83 -18.97 -21.29
C GLY A 732 12.25 -19.03 -19.81
N GLY A 733 13.50 -19.42 -19.54
CA GLY A 733 14.07 -19.37 -18.17
C GLY A 733 13.56 -20.41 -17.15
N PHE A 734 12.70 -21.35 -17.57
CA PHE A 734 12.27 -22.52 -16.76
C PHE A 734 13.26 -23.70 -16.83
N LYS A 735 14.53 -23.40 -17.01
CA LYS A 735 15.64 -24.35 -16.87
C LYS A 735 16.44 -23.99 -15.61
N PRO A 736 17.00 -24.98 -14.88
CA PRO A 736 17.88 -24.71 -13.76
C PRO A 736 19.04 -23.81 -14.16
N ARG A 737 19.28 -22.75 -13.38
CA ARG A 737 20.37 -21.80 -13.58
C ARG A 737 21.13 -21.56 -12.28
N TYR A 738 22.43 -21.36 -12.39
CA TYR A 738 23.27 -20.94 -11.29
C TYR A 738 23.16 -19.43 -11.06
N ILE A 739 23.10 -19.02 -9.79
CA ILE A 739 23.17 -17.63 -9.36
C ILE A 739 24.41 -17.50 -8.48
N SER A 740 25.34 -16.63 -8.90
CA SER A 740 26.50 -16.26 -8.10
C SER A 740 26.17 -15.00 -7.31
N PRO A 741 26.60 -14.90 -6.03
CA PRO A 741 26.55 -13.63 -5.34
C PRO A 741 27.53 -12.64 -5.98
N HIS A 742 27.34 -11.35 -5.70
CA HIS A 742 28.28 -10.31 -6.12
C HIS A 742 29.67 -10.57 -5.51
N PRO A 743 30.79 -10.33 -6.24
CA PRO A 743 32.14 -10.62 -5.74
C PRO A 743 32.47 -9.99 -4.37
N HIS A 744 31.95 -8.80 -4.08
CA HIS A 744 32.18 -8.10 -2.80
C HIS A 744 31.49 -8.74 -1.60
N THR A 745 30.62 -9.73 -1.80
CA THR A 745 30.11 -10.56 -0.68
C THR A 745 31.20 -11.46 -0.09
N ASN A 746 32.31 -11.68 -0.83
CA ASN A 746 33.38 -12.62 -0.49
C ASN A 746 32.90 -14.06 -0.28
N GLN A 747 31.73 -14.41 -0.82
CA GLN A 747 31.18 -15.77 -0.74
C GLN A 747 31.59 -16.59 -1.96
N ARG A 748 32.29 -17.71 -1.72
CA ARG A 748 32.62 -18.71 -2.76
C ARG A 748 31.47 -19.70 -2.93
N THR A 749 30.28 -19.23 -3.26
CA THR A 749 29.08 -20.08 -3.34
C THR A 749 28.30 -19.90 -4.64
N LEU A 750 27.54 -20.92 -5.02
CA LEU A 750 26.54 -20.88 -6.07
C LEU A 750 25.18 -21.33 -5.51
N ALA A 751 24.15 -20.55 -5.77
CA ALA A 751 22.75 -20.94 -5.57
C ALA A 751 22.15 -21.43 -6.90
N ILE A 752 21.04 -22.16 -6.84
CA ILE A 752 20.31 -22.63 -8.02
C ILE A 752 18.89 -22.05 -7.99
N ALA A 753 18.41 -21.63 -9.16
CA ALA A 753 17.03 -21.23 -9.37
C ALA A 753 16.44 -21.86 -10.64
N LYS A 754 15.12 -22.01 -10.68
CA LYS A 754 14.34 -22.38 -11.88
C LYS A 754 13.10 -21.49 -11.90
N GLY A 755 12.89 -20.74 -12.99
CA GLY A 755 11.87 -19.69 -12.99
C GLY A 755 12.12 -18.68 -11.84
N PRO A 756 11.08 -18.27 -11.08
CA PRO A 756 11.25 -17.37 -9.93
C PRO A 756 11.69 -18.06 -8.63
N VAL A 757 11.82 -19.38 -8.62
CA VAL A 757 12.02 -20.17 -7.40
C VAL A 757 13.51 -20.47 -7.20
N VAL A 758 14.02 -20.11 -6.03
CA VAL A 758 15.33 -20.49 -5.49
C VAL A 758 15.23 -21.87 -4.84
N TYR A 759 16.29 -22.65 -4.95
CA TYR A 759 16.37 -24.02 -4.45
C TYR A 759 17.37 -24.15 -3.30
N CYS A 760 17.20 -25.19 -2.49
CA CYS A 760 18.07 -25.56 -1.37
C CYS A 760 18.25 -27.08 -1.31
N VAL A 761 19.30 -27.52 -0.60
CA VAL A 761 19.44 -28.92 -0.17
C VAL A 761 18.91 -29.09 1.25
N GLU A 762 18.28 -30.23 1.53
CA GLU A 762 17.85 -30.64 2.87
C GLU A 762 18.37 -32.05 3.19
N ASP A 763 18.62 -32.33 4.47
CA ASP A 763 19.07 -33.66 4.95
C ASP A 763 18.07 -34.79 4.76
N VAL A 764 16.81 -34.47 4.48
CA VAL A 764 15.79 -35.47 4.14
C VAL A 764 16.03 -36.11 2.77
N ASP A 765 16.66 -35.39 1.84
CA ASP A 765 16.96 -35.89 0.47
C ASP A 765 18.45 -36.12 0.21
N ASN A 766 19.32 -35.58 1.06
CA ASN A 766 20.76 -35.59 0.88
C ASN A 766 21.42 -36.27 2.07
N GLN A 767 22.52 -36.98 1.83
CA GLN A 767 23.25 -37.64 2.89
C GLN A 767 23.64 -36.64 3.99
N TRP A 768 23.23 -36.94 5.21
CA TRP A 768 23.43 -36.10 6.37
C TRP A 768 24.91 -35.92 6.73
N GLU A 769 25.27 -34.72 7.22
CA GLU A 769 26.61 -34.33 7.69
C GLU A 769 26.50 -33.34 8.86
N ASP A 770 27.44 -33.42 9.80
CA ASP A 770 27.47 -32.57 11.01
C ASP A 770 27.74 -31.09 10.72
N ASN A 771 28.44 -30.78 9.64
CA ASN A 771 28.83 -29.41 9.27
C ASN A 771 27.73 -28.63 8.53
N HIS A 772 26.47 -29.10 8.55
CA HIS A 772 25.33 -28.45 7.89
C HIS A 772 25.53 -28.21 6.37
N PHE A 773 26.24 -29.09 5.66
CA PHE A 773 26.59 -28.96 4.23
C PHE A 773 27.62 -27.87 3.91
N LYS A 774 28.40 -27.37 4.89
CA LYS A 774 29.41 -26.32 4.68
C LYS A 774 30.49 -26.72 3.68
N ASP A 775 30.83 -28.00 3.64
CA ASP A 775 31.85 -28.54 2.73
C ASP A 775 31.27 -29.13 1.45
N VAL A 776 29.98 -28.97 1.17
CA VAL A 776 29.42 -29.47 -0.08
C VAL A 776 29.68 -28.49 -1.20
N VAL A 777 30.37 -28.98 -2.24
CA VAL A 777 30.64 -28.27 -3.48
C VAL A 777 29.63 -28.71 -4.53
N VAL A 778 29.00 -27.75 -5.21
CA VAL A 778 28.15 -28.03 -6.37
C VAL A 778 28.99 -28.05 -7.63
N ASP A 779 28.82 -29.06 -8.48
CA ASP A 779 29.49 -29.11 -9.78
C ASP A 779 28.87 -28.07 -10.72
N ASN A 780 29.60 -26.98 -11.02
CA ASN A 780 29.11 -25.91 -11.88
C ASN A 780 28.92 -26.32 -13.36
N LYS A 781 29.24 -27.57 -13.72
CA LYS A 781 28.95 -28.21 -15.00
C LYS A 781 27.87 -29.29 -14.91
N ALA A 782 27.26 -29.48 -13.74
CA ALA A 782 26.22 -30.46 -13.54
C ALA A 782 25.06 -30.23 -14.51
N ILE A 783 24.65 -31.31 -15.18
CA ILE A 783 23.39 -31.35 -15.91
C ILE A 783 22.31 -31.78 -14.91
N PHE A 784 21.35 -30.89 -14.67
CA PHE A 784 20.24 -31.20 -13.78
C PHE A 784 19.20 -32.06 -14.46
N THR A 785 18.75 -33.10 -13.76
CA THR A 785 17.54 -33.85 -14.13
C THR A 785 16.39 -33.43 -13.22
N GLU A 786 15.23 -33.19 -13.82
CA GLU A 786 14.04 -32.76 -13.11
C GLU A 786 13.19 -33.97 -12.70
N GLU A 787 12.66 -33.95 -11.48
CA GLU A 787 11.76 -34.96 -10.96
C GLU A 787 10.54 -34.29 -10.32
N GLU A 788 9.36 -34.54 -10.87
CA GLU A 788 8.11 -34.07 -10.26
C GLU A 788 7.80 -34.88 -9.00
N ARG A 789 7.59 -34.18 -7.89
CA ARG A 789 7.26 -34.76 -6.59
C ARG A 789 6.02 -34.09 -6.01
N GLU A 790 5.40 -34.76 -5.05
CA GLU A 790 4.28 -34.22 -4.30
C GLU A 790 4.50 -34.43 -2.80
N TRP A 791 4.20 -33.40 -2.01
CA TRP A 791 4.17 -33.49 -0.56
C TRP A 791 2.92 -32.82 0.00
N LYS A 792 2.07 -33.60 0.70
CA LYS A 792 0.79 -33.14 1.27
C LYS A 792 -0.07 -32.33 0.29
N GLY A 793 -0.16 -32.79 -0.97
CA GLY A 793 -0.93 -32.13 -2.03
C GLY A 793 -0.23 -30.97 -2.74
N SER A 794 0.98 -30.58 -2.28
CA SER A 794 1.80 -29.58 -2.95
C SER A 794 2.72 -30.26 -3.96
N LYS A 795 2.50 -29.98 -5.26
CA LYS A 795 3.33 -30.48 -6.37
C LYS A 795 4.49 -29.54 -6.65
N TYR A 796 5.69 -30.09 -6.76
CA TYR A 796 6.91 -29.34 -7.00
C TYR A 796 7.92 -30.13 -7.84
N THR A 797 8.78 -29.41 -8.55
CA THR A 797 9.91 -29.99 -9.27
C THR A 797 11.12 -30.08 -8.33
N ALA A 798 11.69 -31.27 -8.14
CA ALA A 798 13.00 -31.46 -7.52
C ALA A 798 14.09 -31.48 -8.61
N LEU A 799 15.28 -30.99 -8.29
CA LEU A 799 16.42 -30.99 -9.22
C LEU A 799 17.49 -31.94 -8.72
N LYS A 800 17.88 -32.92 -9.53
CA LYS A 800 18.98 -33.83 -9.23
C LYS A 800 20.22 -33.39 -9.99
N GLY A 801 21.28 -33.08 -9.27
CA GLY A 801 22.58 -32.68 -9.80
C GLY A 801 23.74 -33.47 -9.18
N SER A 802 24.96 -33.08 -9.53
CA SER A 802 26.20 -33.64 -8.99
C SER A 802 26.97 -32.61 -8.18
N GLY A 803 27.81 -33.10 -7.28
CA GLY A 803 28.73 -32.32 -6.47
C GLY A 803 29.75 -33.22 -5.81
N TRP A 804 30.50 -32.69 -4.86
CA TRP A 804 31.42 -33.47 -4.03
C TRP A 804 31.57 -32.81 -2.66
N THR A 805 32.15 -33.54 -1.70
CA THR A 805 32.62 -32.94 -0.44
C THR A 805 34.00 -32.33 -0.64
N ARG A 806 34.21 -31.12 -0.15
CA ARG A 806 35.55 -30.54 0.02
C ARG A 806 36.21 -31.24 1.20
N THR A 807 37.45 -31.68 1.01
CA THR A 807 38.32 -32.11 2.11
C THR A 807 39.48 -31.13 2.22
N SER A 808 39.97 -30.92 3.44
CA SER A 808 41.16 -30.09 3.71
C SER A 808 42.09 -30.89 4.60
N GLU A 809 43.40 -30.67 4.43
CA GLU A 809 44.40 -31.15 5.38
C GLU A 809 44.15 -30.52 6.77
N ASP A 810 44.63 -31.17 7.81
CA ASP A 810 44.54 -30.63 9.16
C ASP A 810 45.23 -29.26 9.23
N TRP A 811 44.56 -28.29 9.85
CA TRP A 811 45.13 -26.96 9.99
C TRP A 811 46.19 -26.96 11.10
N GLU A 812 47.43 -26.60 10.73
CA GLU A 812 48.53 -26.40 11.66
C GLU A 812 48.87 -24.91 11.74
N VAL A 813 48.94 -24.36 12.95
CA VAL A 813 49.18 -22.91 13.22
C VAL A 813 50.46 -22.40 12.52
N ASP A 814 51.51 -23.24 12.51
CA ASP A 814 52.82 -22.92 11.94
C ASP A 814 53.09 -23.67 10.61
N GLY A 815 52.07 -24.34 10.06
CA GLY A 815 52.15 -25.13 8.85
C GLY A 815 51.92 -24.32 7.57
N PRO A 816 52.18 -24.92 6.39
CA PRO A 816 51.75 -24.32 5.13
C PRO A 816 50.22 -24.18 5.09
N ALA A 817 49.70 -23.28 4.25
CA ALA A 817 48.26 -23.16 4.06
C ALA A 817 47.68 -24.52 3.60
N PRO A 818 46.60 -25.02 4.25
CA PRO A 818 46.09 -26.35 3.98
C PRO A 818 45.55 -26.43 2.55
N VAL A 819 45.90 -27.50 1.84
CA VAL A 819 45.44 -27.70 0.47
C VAL A 819 44.00 -28.23 0.47
N GLU A 820 43.10 -27.50 -0.16
CA GLU A 820 41.74 -28.00 -0.42
C GLU A 820 41.76 -29.02 -1.55
N SER A 821 41.14 -30.17 -1.34
CA SER A 821 41.06 -31.27 -2.31
C SER A 821 39.62 -31.71 -2.55
N LYS A 822 39.39 -32.32 -3.72
CA LYS A 822 38.13 -32.99 -4.03
C LYS A 822 38.00 -34.27 -3.20
N GLY A 823 37.00 -34.32 -2.34
CA GLY A 823 36.60 -35.50 -1.58
C GLY A 823 35.61 -36.39 -2.34
N GLN A 824 34.67 -36.96 -1.60
CA GLN A 824 33.69 -37.93 -2.11
C GLN A 824 32.67 -37.28 -3.06
N ASP A 825 32.44 -37.88 -4.22
CA ASP A 825 31.36 -37.50 -5.14
C ASP A 825 29.99 -37.62 -4.46
N ARG A 826 29.11 -36.65 -4.72
CA ARG A 826 27.74 -36.60 -4.21
C ARG A 826 26.74 -36.48 -5.33
N LYS A 827 25.62 -37.20 -5.17
CA LYS A 827 24.38 -36.92 -5.88
C LYS A 827 23.56 -35.98 -5.01
N LEU A 828 23.25 -34.79 -5.53
CA LEU A 828 22.56 -33.75 -4.80
C LEU A 828 21.12 -33.66 -5.27
N THR A 829 20.18 -33.61 -4.34
CA THR A 829 18.77 -33.34 -4.60
C THR A 829 18.42 -31.98 -4.02
N PHE A 830 18.02 -31.07 -4.90
CA PHE A 830 17.57 -29.74 -4.53
C PHE A 830 16.05 -29.67 -4.58
N VAL A 831 15.48 -28.94 -3.62
CA VAL A 831 14.05 -28.63 -3.56
C VAL A 831 13.80 -27.13 -3.48
N PRO A 832 12.62 -26.64 -3.87
CA PRO A 832 12.25 -25.25 -3.69
C PRO A 832 12.45 -24.76 -2.25
N TYR A 833 13.08 -23.60 -2.08
CA TYR A 833 13.38 -22.99 -0.78
C TYR A 833 12.13 -22.77 0.07
N TYR A 834 10.98 -22.47 -0.54
CA TYR A 834 9.72 -22.32 0.18
C TYR A 834 9.23 -23.63 0.81
N LEU A 835 9.68 -24.79 0.35
CA LEU A 835 9.29 -26.10 0.91
C LEU A 835 10.12 -26.54 2.11
N ARG A 836 11.23 -25.85 2.41
CA ARG A 836 12.13 -26.22 3.50
C ARG A 836 11.39 -26.44 4.82
N GLY A 837 11.85 -27.38 5.64
CA GLY A 837 11.30 -27.67 6.97
C GLY A 837 9.88 -28.22 6.98
N ASN A 838 9.33 -28.70 5.85
CA ASN A 838 7.99 -29.30 5.80
C ASN A 838 7.98 -30.84 5.79
N ARG A 839 9.13 -31.48 5.53
CA ARG A 839 9.23 -32.90 5.11
C ARG A 839 9.87 -33.81 6.15
N GLY A 840 10.22 -33.26 7.32
CA GLY A 840 10.99 -33.96 8.35
C GLY A 840 12.49 -33.74 8.17
N GLY A 841 13.30 -34.68 8.65
CA GLY A 841 14.77 -34.57 8.67
C GLY A 841 15.31 -34.11 10.03
N LYS A 842 16.61 -33.83 10.11
CA LYS A 842 17.27 -33.28 11.30
C LYS A 842 17.36 -31.74 11.23
N GLY A 843 16.82 -31.12 10.18
CA GLY A 843 16.72 -29.68 10.02
C GLY A 843 17.97 -29.04 9.40
N HIS A 844 18.87 -29.82 8.80
CA HIS A 844 20.00 -29.27 8.05
C HIS A 844 19.52 -28.81 6.67
N MET A 845 19.87 -27.59 6.29
CA MET A 845 19.50 -26.98 5.02
C MET A 845 20.56 -25.96 4.57
N ARG A 846 20.80 -25.85 3.27
CA ARG A 846 21.66 -24.79 2.68
C ARG A 846 21.20 -24.41 1.27
N VAL A 847 21.16 -23.12 0.97
CA VAL A 847 20.82 -22.55 -0.35
C VAL A 847 22.05 -22.47 -1.25
N GLY A 848 23.08 -21.71 -0.83
CA GLY A 848 24.32 -21.52 -1.56
C GLY A 848 25.38 -22.55 -1.15
N LEU A 849 25.72 -23.46 -2.08
CA LEU A 849 26.79 -24.45 -1.90
C LEU A 849 28.13 -23.93 -2.40
N LEU A 850 29.24 -24.51 -1.96
CA LEU A 850 30.57 -24.07 -2.40
C LEU A 850 30.70 -24.17 -3.92
N ARG A 851 31.37 -23.18 -4.51
CA ARG A 851 31.75 -23.15 -5.92
C ARG A 851 33.09 -23.86 -6.13
N PRO A 852 33.27 -24.67 -7.20
CA PRO A 852 34.53 -25.33 -7.54
C PRO A 852 35.71 -24.36 -7.64
#